data_AF-A0A2R5G0U5-F1
#
_entry.id   AF-A0A2R5G0U5-F1
#
_cell.length_a   1.000
_cell.length_b   1.000
_cell.length_c   1.000
_cell.angle_alpha   90.00
_cell.angle_beta   90.00
_cell.angle_gamma   90.00
#
_symmetry.space_group_name_H-M   'P 1'
#
loop_
_entity.id
_entity.type
_entity.pdbx_description
1 polymer ?
#
loop_
_entity_poly.entity_id
_entity_poly.type
_entity_poly.pdbx_seq_one_letter_code
_entity_poly.pdbx_strand_id
1 'polypeptide(L)'
;MGSGLSVLTEGELKAHISKEDEQSLEVIREAWKTKDSFLVPQRQSEIVEFLQDILEEAVEESCPMQVSVRVIAALGLQKADSFSESDAYVRVSLQGNEATFTTKIINNCRSPVWDQTFTFDAPGARAGDTLTFDVFDSDFFSKDDDIGRTSVLIERRRRGINTESVFQQLLDGGRGVLVFNYALAAPPLQIRESKSFESLLQNCDAALDLVTQHDPARASGVRARISDKIQTMAAAIANDRVVTRQDIRTLSPEMTQRYLAAVERMMMPQVVRDGERTMEDLAASPELLEEHGETSTFFRLAGYHGWPEDFCAHRQENFPAWHRAYLVEYERELRKADRELGNDGHIALPYWDFGEYEVNGQVLPAAYRDLKGLPEGFFKMANLGRQVATRGFQLSSDEVARSKLERAEMAENLSASLEENNHWRHASCENTIGRPLEAPHNSAHMASGWPVTSLAYAAFHPLFYNIHCNVDRYYEKYLQLEPNSLEEFEAHQKMRVDSDTSVSNKFEEPLKPFKNPETDDFFSVHEIMSTPTHQLDYVFDALPQLRPALLSELPTLALFEKVDVALSLRDQEDNMKSFELHVFVVPARSQEGFQHPTDLPAEEWPRWASEHGCSYAGWATAFGGKGRSCKNCKETRPVNISVDISEQLRAIDETRHNVVLKTICVDEVGEAVPLEEIQQRFGENCIIPQPRVAGPLFASTDLILSKTTASASAEASDLGTSAETSQLQWYLHQFGFYPGKPDGDFGDQTEAAVKRFQQHVGIFADGIAGPITKRAMLMKRNDALPDTIFEMSESDTHEDFEDVPKFPAGSTVTWWLGPHPGYLNSAHLEEEVTAAINLWAEHAPLNFERVESRSAAKLVITWGDQAEQNEFKFDGRGGAIAQSSEHGIEFDINERWSLSLHQAKRYGRNTFKVLPVLLHELGHTLGLRTHSVDPSHVMGAYYVSNRIKLSSSEIARLNEMYAS
;
A
#
# COMPACT_ATOMS: atom_id res chain seq x y z
N MET A 1 31.23 35.63 26.66
CA MET A 1 31.13 36.88 25.88
C MET A 1 31.00 36.43 24.43
N GLY A 2 29.82 36.36 23.82
CA GLY A 2 28.86 37.44 23.63
C GLY A 2 28.86 37.76 22.13
N SER A 3 28.19 36.93 21.32
CA SER A 3 27.81 37.26 19.95
C SER A 3 26.34 36.91 19.82
N GLY A 4 25.49 37.93 20.02
CA GLY A 4 24.06 37.79 19.92
C GLY A 4 23.65 37.36 18.52
N LEU A 5 22.72 36.41 18.45
CA LEU A 5 21.78 36.33 17.35
C LEU A 5 21.12 37.71 17.24
N SER A 6 21.49 38.48 16.22
CA SER A 6 20.72 39.66 15.83
C SER A 6 19.38 39.16 15.35
N VAL A 7 18.31 39.51 16.07
CA VAL A 7 16.95 39.45 15.53
C VAL A 7 16.94 40.35 14.31
N LEU A 8 16.83 39.74 13.13
CA LEU A 8 16.68 40.45 11.87
C LEU A 8 15.38 41.24 11.96
N THR A 9 15.48 42.55 11.74
CA THR A 9 14.31 43.44 11.71
C THR A 9 13.49 43.18 10.44
N GLU A 10 12.18 43.44 10.53
CA GLU A 10 11.09 43.42 9.53
C GLU A 10 11.43 43.85 8.06
N GLY A 11 12.63 44.36 7.80
CA GLY A 11 13.12 44.80 6.50
C GLY A 11 13.81 43.74 5.62
N GLU A 12 14.12 42.53 6.11
CA GLU A 12 14.91 41.56 5.31
C GLU A 12 14.08 40.59 4.45
N LEU A 13 12.76 40.46 4.68
CA LEU A 13 11.83 39.85 3.72
C LEU A 13 11.83 40.57 2.35
N LYS A 14 11.94 41.91 2.38
CA LYS A 14 11.74 42.78 1.19
C LYS A 14 12.80 42.62 0.11
N ALA A 15 13.95 42.03 0.41
CA ALA A 15 14.98 41.85 -0.59
C ALA A 15 14.73 40.62 -1.48
N HIS A 16 13.84 39.70 -1.09
CA HIS A 16 13.82 38.33 -1.61
C HIS A 16 12.44 37.81 -2.06
N ILE A 17 11.42 38.67 -2.04
CA ILE A 17 10.04 38.35 -2.41
C ILE A 17 9.68 39.10 -3.69
N SER A 18 9.01 38.44 -4.62
CA SER A 18 8.58 39.10 -5.87
C SER A 18 7.49 40.13 -5.57
N LYS A 19 7.32 41.10 -6.46
CA LYS A 19 6.25 42.11 -6.31
C LYS A 19 4.84 41.48 -6.36
N GLU A 20 4.72 40.32 -6.98
CA GLU A 20 3.49 39.52 -7.03
C GLU A 20 3.20 38.86 -5.69
N ASP A 21 4.21 38.28 -5.02
CA ASP A 21 3.98 37.68 -3.71
C ASP A 21 3.73 38.75 -2.62
N GLU A 22 4.27 39.96 -2.73
CA GLU A 22 3.91 41.07 -1.83
C GLU A 22 2.40 41.40 -1.93
N GLN A 23 1.83 41.35 -3.14
CA GLN A 23 0.39 41.55 -3.34
C GLN A 23 -0.41 40.35 -2.79
N SER A 24 0.02 39.13 -3.06
CA SER A 24 -0.60 37.91 -2.53
C SER A 24 -0.56 37.84 -1.01
N LEU A 25 0.57 38.20 -0.39
CA LEU A 25 0.73 38.29 1.05
C LEU A 25 -0.16 39.36 1.66
N GLU A 26 -0.38 40.49 0.98
CA GLU A 26 -1.31 41.52 1.46
C GLU A 26 -2.76 41.04 1.40
N VAL A 27 -3.15 40.28 0.35
CA VAL A 27 -4.47 39.62 0.28
C VAL A 27 -4.65 38.66 1.46
N ILE A 28 -3.65 37.82 1.74
CA ILE A 28 -3.67 36.88 2.87
C ILE A 28 -3.69 37.64 4.21
N ARG A 29 -2.91 38.71 4.35
CA ARG A 29 -2.78 39.52 5.56
C ARG A 29 -4.08 40.27 5.87
N GLU A 30 -4.76 40.81 4.86
CA GLU A 30 -6.06 41.45 5.05
C GLU A 30 -7.15 40.43 5.40
N ALA A 31 -7.15 39.25 4.74
CA ALA A 31 -8.03 38.14 5.12
C ALA A 31 -7.78 37.62 6.55
N TRP A 32 -6.53 37.71 7.05
CA TRP A 32 -6.17 37.38 8.43
C TRP A 32 -6.70 38.41 9.46
N LYS A 33 -6.88 39.67 9.05
CA LYS A 33 -7.31 40.80 9.92
C LYS A 33 -8.82 41.03 9.93
N THR A 34 -9.54 40.68 8.86
CA THR A 34 -10.98 40.94 8.75
C THR A 34 -11.75 40.25 9.87
N LYS A 35 -12.53 41.02 10.63
CA LYS A 35 -13.39 40.53 11.73
C LYS A 35 -14.71 39.93 11.23
N ASP A 36 -14.74 39.30 10.05
CA ASP A 36 -15.83 38.38 9.73
C ASP A 36 -15.53 37.06 10.44
N SER A 37 -16.21 36.85 11.56
CA SER A 37 -15.80 36.01 12.68
C SER A 37 -15.77 34.49 12.41
N PHE A 38 -16.04 34.05 11.19
CA PHE A 38 -16.34 32.65 10.89
C PHE A 38 -15.23 31.90 10.13
N LEU A 39 -14.55 32.56 9.20
CA LEU A 39 -13.52 31.94 8.35
C LEU A 39 -12.09 32.13 8.89
N VAL A 40 -11.91 32.97 9.91
CA VAL A 40 -10.58 33.42 10.37
C VAL A 40 -9.80 32.33 11.11
N PRO A 41 -10.33 31.62 12.12
CA PRO A 41 -9.53 30.60 12.83
C PRO A 41 -9.16 29.41 11.93
N GLN A 42 -10.01 29.05 10.97
CA GLN A 42 -9.82 27.92 10.06
C GLN A 42 -8.81 28.24 8.95
N ARG A 43 -8.95 29.40 8.29
CA ARG A 43 -7.94 29.89 7.35
C ARG A 43 -6.60 30.12 8.05
N GLN A 44 -6.60 30.56 9.31
CA GLN A 44 -5.37 30.71 10.11
C GLN A 44 -4.68 29.36 10.35
N SER A 45 -5.41 28.32 10.75
CA SER A 45 -4.87 26.97 10.91
C SER A 45 -4.41 26.36 9.57
N GLU A 46 -5.16 26.54 8.49
CA GLU A 46 -4.76 26.11 7.13
C GLU A 46 -3.47 26.79 6.68
N ILE A 47 -3.38 28.11 6.83
CA ILE A 47 -2.17 28.89 6.49
C ILE A 47 -0.99 28.43 7.34
N VAL A 48 -1.22 28.15 8.63
CA VAL A 48 -0.19 27.64 9.55
C VAL A 48 0.23 26.23 9.17
N GLU A 49 -0.67 25.25 9.09
CA GLU A 49 -0.34 23.86 8.75
C GLU A 49 0.26 23.73 7.35
N PHE A 50 -0.23 24.48 6.37
CA PHE A 50 0.25 24.40 4.99
C PHE A 50 1.62 25.03 4.79
N LEU A 51 1.91 26.16 5.44
CA LEU A 51 3.26 26.71 5.47
C LEU A 51 4.15 25.82 6.34
N GLN A 52 3.66 25.34 7.46
CA GLN A 52 4.39 24.45 8.36
C GLN A 52 4.78 23.13 7.68
N ASP A 53 3.94 22.53 6.83
CA ASP A 53 4.27 21.31 6.08
C ASP A 53 5.36 21.58 5.02
N ILE A 54 5.33 22.73 4.33
CA ILE A 54 6.41 23.13 3.40
C ILE A 54 7.70 23.41 4.16
N LEU A 55 7.63 24.05 5.33
CA LEU A 55 8.79 24.39 6.13
C LEU A 55 9.37 23.14 6.79
N GLU A 56 8.53 22.27 7.33
CA GLU A 56 8.94 20.96 7.82
C GLU A 56 9.53 20.16 6.66
N GLU A 57 8.91 20.08 5.48
CA GLU A 57 9.49 19.41 4.31
C GLU A 57 10.81 20.04 3.87
N ALA A 58 10.92 21.38 3.79
CA ALA A 58 12.11 22.08 3.35
C ALA A 58 13.27 21.98 4.36
N VAL A 59 12.95 22.08 5.66
CA VAL A 59 13.90 21.91 6.75
C VAL A 59 14.28 20.45 6.85
N GLU A 60 13.34 19.51 6.82
CA GLU A 60 13.62 18.07 6.72
C GLU A 60 14.48 17.78 5.50
N GLU A 61 14.32 18.50 4.37
CA GLU A 61 15.09 18.44 3.13
C GLU A 61 16.49 19.08 3.19
N SER A 62 16.78 19.88 4.20
CA SER A 62 18.01 20.70 4.22
C SER A 62 18.79 20.58 5.53
N CYS A 63 18.16 20.05 6.58
CA CYS A 63 18.75 19.88 7.91
C CYS A 63 19.24 18.45 8.17
N PRO A 64 20.19 18.31 9.10
CA PRO A 64 20.76 17.02 9.44
C PRO A 64 19.76 16.08 10.10
N MET A 65 19.76 14.82 9.67
CA MET A 65 18.87 13.75 10.16
C MET A 65 19.59 12.76 11.08
N GLN A 66 18.85 12.11 11.98
CA GLN A 66 19.34 10.92 12.68
C GLN A 66 19.25 9.73 11.72
N VAL A 67 20.35 8.97 11.59
CA VAL A 67 20.43 7.79 10.72
C VAL A 67 20.54 6.55 11.59
N SER A 68 19.52 5.71 11.55
CA SER A 68 19.56 4.38 12.18
C SER A 68 19.89 3.34 11.12
N VAL A 69 20.88 2.49 11.35
CA VAL A 69 21.39 1.50 10.41
C VAL A 69 21.34 0.13 11.08
N ARG A 70 20.63 -0.84 10.50
CA ARG A 70 20.66 -2.24 10.94
C ARG A 70 21.56 -3.03 10.00
N VAL A 71 22.69 -3.51 10.51
CA VAL A 71 23.55 -4.46 9.79
C VAL A 71 23.00 -5.85 10.05
N ILE A 72 22.45 -6.48 9.01
CA ILE A 72 21.70 -7.73 9.15
C ILE A 72 22.63 -8.92 8.98
N ALA A 73 23.26 -9.05 7.81
CA ALA A 73 24.09 -10.21 7.45
C ALA A 73 25.11 -9.90 6.35
N ALA A 74 26.05 -10.81 6.11
CA ALA A 74 26.84 -10.88 4.87
C ALA A 74 26.83 -12.30 4.32
N LEU A 75 27.18 -12.47 3.04
CA LEU A 75 27.14 -13.75 2.33
C LEU A 75 28.34 -13.93 1.43
N GLY A 76 28.94 -15.12 1.49
CA GLY A 76 30.00 -15.53 0.56
C GLY A 76 31.25 -14.65 0.66
N LEU A 77 31.55 -14.08 1.83
CA LEU A 77 32.75 -13.28 2.08
C LEU A 77 34.00 -14.07 1.66
N GLN A 78 35.01 -13.41 1.08
CA GLN A 78 36.24 -14.11 0.73
C GLN A 78 37.02 -14.49 2.01
N LYS A 79 37.65 -15.66 1.97
CA LYS A 79 38.60 -16.09 3.00
C LYS A 79 39.81 -15.14 2.97
N ALA A 80 40.12 -14.46 4.08
CA ALA A 80 41.35 -13.70 4.17
C ALA A 80 42.53 -14.61 4.53
N ASP A 81 42.27 -15.59 5.40
CA ASP A 81 43.26 -16.55 5.88
C ASP A 81 43.33 -17.88 5.13
N SER A 82 44.53 -18.47 5.07
CA SER A 82 44.73 -19.78 4.42
C SER A 82 44.25 -20.99 5.24
N PHE A 83 44.01 -20.83 6.55
CA PHE A 83 43.78 -21.95 7.48
C PHE A 83 42.53 -21.85 8.36
N SER A 84 41.84 -20.70 8.38
CA SER A 84 40.58 -20.43 9.09
C SER A 84 39.63 -19.67 8.19
N GLU A 85 38.32 -19.91 8.33
CA GLU A 85 37.32 -19.03 7.70
C GLU A 85 37.34 -17.65 8.36
N SER A 86 36.80 -16.62 7.70
CA SER A 86 36.90 -15.25 8.18
C SER A 86 36.17 -15.02 9.52
N ASP A 87 36.82 -14.34 10.46
CA ASP A 87 36.31 -13.77 11.70
C ASP A 87 35.68 -12.39 11.42
N ALA A 88 34.54 -12.41 10.74
CA ALA A 88 34.00 -11.24 10.08
C ALA A 88 33.32 -10.23 11.04
N TYR A 89 33.62 -8.94 10.82
CA TYR A 89 32.85 -7.82 11.38
C TYR A 89 32.73 -6.68 10.36
N VAL A 90 31.73 -5.82 10.57
CA VAL A 90 31.46 -4.66 9.72
C VAL A 90 31.72 -3.39 10.49
N ARG A 91 32.49 -2.49 9.91
CA ARG A 91 32.61 -1.11 10.35
C ARG A 91 31.70 -0.23 9.50
N VAL A 92 30.76 0.43 10.16
CA VAL A 92 29.82 1.36 9.54
C VAL A 92 30.31 2.78 9.78
N SER A 93 30.41 3.56 8.71
CA SER A 93 30.77 4.97 8.76
C SER A 93 29.84 5.80 7.87
N LEU A 94 29.58 7.02 8.29
CA LEU A 94 28.75 7.96 7.55
C LEU A 94 29.59 9.14 7.09
N GLN A 95 29.53 9.48 5.81
CA GLN A 95 30.22 10.63 5.25
C GLN A 95 29.88 11.90 6.05
N GLY A 96 30.92 12.63 6.48
CA GLY A 96 30.75 13.86 7.28
C GLY A 96 30.51 13.63 8.78
N ASN A 97 30.53 12.39 9.27
CA ASN A 97 30.45 12.07 10.69
C ASN A 97 31.78 11.47 11.20
N GLU A 98 32.20 11.85 12.42
CA GLU A 98 33.40 11.31 13.07
C GLU A 98 33.15 9.96 13.78
N ALA A 99 31.89 9.67 14.15
CA ALA A 99 31.53 8.41 14.77
C ALA A 99 31.55 7.27 13.75
N THR A 100 32.07 6.12 14.17
CA THR A 100 32.01 4.86 13.44
C THR A 100 31.55 3.77 14.38
N PHE A 101 30.69 2.88 13.90
CA PHE A 101 30.22 1.73 14.67
C PHE A 101 30.80 0.43 14.12
N THR A 102 30.97 -0.56 14.98
CA THR A 102 31.43 -1.90 14.58
C THR A 102 30.47 -2.95 15.11
N THR A 103 30.12 -3.92 14.27
CA THR A 103 29.36 -5.08 14.71
C THR A 103 30.18 -5.97 15.65
N LYS A 104 29.48 -6.87 16.36
CA LYS A 104 30.14 -8.02 17.01
C LYS A 104 30.91 -8.84 15.98
N ILE A 105 32.07 -9.36 16.36
CA ILE A 105 32.84 -10.28 15.53
C ILE A 105 32.16 -11.65 15.55
N ILE A 106 31.95 -12.24 14.37
CA ILE A 106 31.45 -13.60 14.22
C ILE A 106 32.58 -14.44 13.65
N ASN A 107 33.08 -15.36 14.47
CA ASN A 107 34.28 -16.13 14.16
C ASN A 107 34.01 -17.25 13.15
N ASN A 108 34.98 -17.51 12.27
CA ASN A 108 35.03 -18.63 11.34
C ASN A 108 33.74 -18.77 10.50
N CYS A 109 33.23 -17.67 9.95
CA CYS A 109 31.98 -17.60 9.23
C CYS A 109 32.06 -16.66 8.02
N ARG A 110 31.91 -17.20 6.80
CA ARG A 110 31.90 -16.43 5.55
C ARG A 110 30.54 -15.80 5.22
N SER A 111 29.52 -16.09 6.02
CA SER A 111 28.19 -15.52 5.87
C SER A 111 27.55 -15.18 7.22
N PRO A 112 28.17 -14.25 7.97
CA PRO A 112 27.76 -13.88 9.33
C PRO A 112 26.39 -13.19 9.36
N VAL A 113 25.65 -13.36 10.47
CA VAL A 113 24.41 -12.61 10.76
C VAL A 113 24.59 -11.85 12.07
N TRP A 114 24.67 -10.53 11.99
CA TRP A 114 24.92 -9.67 13.16
C TRP A 114 23.65 -9.16 13.81
N ASP A 115 22.66 -8.85 12.98
CA ASP A 115 21.39 -8.23 13.35
C ASP A 115 21.48 -7.06 14.34
N GLN A 116 22.40 -6.13 14.08
CA GLN A 116 22.71 -5.05 15.00
C GLN A 116 22.30 -3.70 14.43
N THR A 117 21.53 -2.96 15.22
CA THR A 117 21.14 -1.59 14.91
C THR A 117 22.07 -0.59 15.59
N PHE A 118 22.56 0.37 14.82
CA PHE A 118 23.35 1.50 15.26
C PHE A 118 22.62 2.78 14.90
N THR A 119 22.78 3.81 15.73
CA THR A 119 22.17 5.11 15.47
C THR A 119 23.27 6.17 15.47
N PHE A 120 23.43 6.84 14.34
CA PHE A 120 24.29 8.00 14.22
C PHE A 120 23.51 9.21 14.74
N ASP A 121 23.87 9.67 15.94
CA ASP A 121 23.46 10.98 16.48
C ASP A 121 24.21 12.08 15.72
N ALA A 122 23.78 12.36 14.50
CA ALA A 122 24.55 13.14 13.55
C ALA A 122 23.88 14.49 13.28
N PRO A 123 24.35 15.61 13.87
CA PRO A 123 24.15 16.92 13.27
C PRO A 123 25.04 17.02 12.01
N GLY A 124 24.70 16.28 10.95
CA GLY A 124 25.41 16.37 9.67
C GLY A 124 24.86 15.54 8.51
N ALA A 125 24.08 14.48 8.75
CA ALA A 125 23.65 13.54 7.71
C ALA A 125 22.62 14.16 6.76
N ARG A 126 22.87 14.11 5.45
CA ARG A 126 22.03 14.65 4.37
C ARG A 126 21.69 13.55 3.36
N ALA A 127 20.58 13.75 2.65
CA ALA A 127 20.31 12.97 1.44
C ALA A 127 21.44 13.20 0.42
N GLY A 128 22.00 12.12 -0.11
CA GLY A 128 23.18 12.13 -0.97
C GLY A 128 24.50 11.89 -0.23
N ASP A 129 24.51 11.89 1.11
CA ASP A 129 25.69 11.44 1.86
C ASP A 129 25.87 9.94 1.72
N THR A 130 27.12 9.50 1.73
CA THR A 130 27.47 8.09 1.56
C THR A 130 27.51 7.38 2.91
N LEU A 131 26.71 6.34 3.06
CA LEU A 131 26.85 5.37 4.13
C LEU A 131 27.77 4.25 3.66
N THR A 132 28.91 4.09 4.32
CA THR A 132 29.97 3.15 3.94
C THR A 132 30.06 2.01 4.93
N PHE A 133 30.18 0.80 4.40
CA PHE A 133 30.36 -0.44 5.13
C PHE A 133 31.68 -1.07 4.72
N ASP A 134 32.63 -1.11 5.64
CA ASP A 134 33.90 -1.82 5.49
C ASP A 134 33.81 -3.17 6.20
N VAL A 135 34.07 -4.26 5.49
CA VAL A 135 34.03 -5.61 6.03
C VAL A 135 35.46 -6.09 6.25
N PHE A 136 35.74 -6.55 7.47
CA PHE A 136 37.06 -6.96 7.90
C PHE A 136 37.07 -8.39 8.42
N ASP A 137 38.24 -9.03 8.33
CA ASP A 137 38.59 -10.24 9.04
C ASP A 137 39.37 -9.87 10.31
N SER A 138 38.89 -10.26 11.50
CA SER A 138 39.49 -9.87 12.78
C SER A 138 40.71 -10.74 13.11
N ASP A 139 41.89 -10.12 13.18
CA ASP A 139 43.13 -10.82 13.49
C ASP A 139 43.59 -10.61 14.93
N PHE A 140 44.00 -11.69 15.62
CA PHE A 140 44.46 -11.58 17.00
C PHE A 140 45.90 -11.05 17.13
N PHE A 141 46.76 -11.26 16.13
CA PHE A 141 48.20 -10.93 16.18
C PHE A 141 48.71 -10.08 15.00
N SER A 142 47.84 -9.75 14.05
CA SER A 142 48.11 -8.93 12.85
C SER A 142 47.09 -7.80 12.74
N LYS A 143 47.24 -6.97 11.71
CA LYS A 143 46.24 -5.95 11.37
C LYS A 143 45.14 -6.66 10.58
N ASP A 144 43.90 -6.47 11.00
CA ASP A 144 42.71 -6.98 10.33
C ASP A 144 42.76 -6.83 8.81
N ASP A 145 42.46 -7.93 8.11
CA ASP A 145 42.46 -7.98 6.66
C ASP A 145 41.17 -7.36 6.09
N ASP A 146 41.34 -6.57 5.02
CA ASP A 146 40.22 -5.95 4.30
C ASP A 146 39.59 -6.98 3.35
N ILE A 147 38.36 -7.38 3.67
CA ILE A 147 37.58 -8.33 2.87
C ILE A 147 36.90 -7.60 1.71
N GLY A 148 36.37 -6.40 1.96
CA GLY A 148 35.77 -5.55 0.94
C GLY A 148 34.92 -4.41 1.51
N ARG A 149 34.48 -3.53 0.61
CA ARG A 149 33.71 -2.34 0.93
C ARG A 149 32.42 -2.30 0.11
N THR A 150 31.35 -1.78 0.68
CA THR A 150 30.22 -1.30 -0.13
C THR A 150 29.70 0.01 0.42
N SER A 151 28.92 0.70 -0.40
CA SER A 151 28.39 2.00 -0.03
C SER A 151 27.06 2.28 -0.71
N VAL A 152 26.16 2.88 0.06
CA VAL A 152 24.88 3.35 -0.45
C VAL A 152 24.81 4.86 -0.24
N LEU A 153 24.24 5.54 -1.24
CA LEU A 153 23.83 6.91 -1.06
C LEU A 153 22.58 6.91 -0.18
N ILE A 154 22.59 7.71 0.87
CA ILE A 154 21.41 7.92 1.69
C ILE A 154 20.39 8.65 0.82
N GLU A 155 19.31 7.96 0.51
CA GLU A 155 18.19 8.54 -0.24
C GLU A 155 17.12 8.98 0.74
N ARG A 156 16.61 10.20 0.56
CA ARG A 156 15.55 10.71 1.43
C ARG A 156 14.24 9.99 1.12
N ARG A 157 13.63 9.38 2.13
CA ARG A 157 12.25 8.91 2.10
C ARG A 157 11.33 10.00 2.64
N ARG A 158 10.14 10.17 2.05
CA ARG A 158 9.12 11.06 2.63
C ARG A 158 8.67 10.49 3.98
N ARG A 159 8.28 11.38 4.90
CA ARG A 159 7.67 11.08 6.21
C ARG A 159 6.72 9.87 6.12
N GLY A 160 6.82 8.95 7.08
CA GLY A 160 5.89 7.83 7.22
C GLY A 160 6.22 6.55 6.45
N ILE A 161 7.16 6.58 5.51
CA ILE A 161 7.57 5.36 4.79
C ILE A 161 8.70 4.66 5.57
N ASN A 162 8.34 3.90 6.59
CA ASN A 162 9.20 2.88 7.20
C ASN A 162 8.96 1.54 6.49
N THR A 163 9.09 1.51 5.16
CA THR A 163 9.15 0.22 4.46
C THR A 163 10.60 -0.22 4.38
N GLU A 164 10.88 -1.30 5.09
CA GLU A 164 12.17 -1.95 5.25
C GLU A 164 12.84 -2.26 3.91
N SER A 165 13.65 -1.32 3.41
CA SER A 165 14.59 -1.63 2.35
C SER A 165 15.75 -2.39 2.93
N VAL A 166 15.61 -3.72 2.92
CA VAL A 166 16.75 -4.62 3.04
C VAL A 166 17.57 -4.45 1.76
N PHE A 167 18.63 -3.66 1.85
CA PHE A 167 19.62 -3.51 0.79
C PHE A 167 20.48 -4.76 0.73
N GLN A 168 20.69 -5.26 -0.48
CA GLN A 168 21.64 -6.32 -0.80
C GLN A 168 22.64 -5.73 -1.80
N GLN A 169 23.89 -5.55 -1.36
CA GLN A 169 24.94 -4.93 -2.16
C GLN A 169 26.19 -5.80 -2.24
N LEU A 170 26.76 -5.91 -3.44
CA LEU A 170 28.06 -6.54 -3.64
C LEU A 170 29.18 -5.70 -3.02
N LEU A 171 30.14 -6.37 -2.38
CA LEU A 171 31.38 -5.76 -1.92
C LEU A 171 32.34 -5.51 -3.11
N ASP A 172 33.08 -4.41 -3.05
CA ASP A 172 34.08 -4.00 -4.03
C ASP A 172 35.07 -5.14 -4.32
N GLY A 173 35.23 -5.44 -5.61
CA GLY A 173 36.02 -6.58 -6.08
C GLY A 173 35.26 -7.91 -6.17
N GLY A 174 33.96 -7.94 -5.89
CA GLY A 174 33.10 -9.12 -6.06
C GLY A 174 33.17 -10.12 -4.91
N ARG A 175 33.63 -9.69 -3.73
CA ARG A 175 34.11 -10.57 -2.64
C ARG A 175 33.08 -10.81 -1.53
N GLY A 176 31.81 -10.97 -1.91
CA GLY A 176 30.68 -11.23 -1.00
C GLY A 176 29.59 -10.16 -1.10
N VAL A 177 28.43 -10.43 -0.49
CA VAL A 177 27.26 -9.54 -0.47
C VAL A 177 26.98 -9.12 0.96
N LEU A 178 26.71 -7.84 1.18
CA LEU A 178 26.28 -7.30 2.47
C LEU A 178 24.77 -7.02 2.44
N VAL A 179 24.10 -7.41 3.53
CA VAL A 179 22.66 -7.24 3.77
C VAL A 179 22.46 -6.29 4.94
N PHE A 180 21.78 -5.17 4.72
CA PHE A 180 21.56 -4.15 5.74
C PHE A 180 20.29 -3.36 5.44
N ASN A 181 19.77 -2.62 6.42
CA ASN A 181 18.79 -1.58 6.18
C ASN A 181 19.19 -0.30 6.90
N TYR A 182 18.57 0.82 6.52
CA TYR A 182 18.69 2.07 7.26
C TYR A 182 17.36 2.83 7.26
N ALA A 183 17.15 3.60 8.31
CA ALA A 183 16.03 4.49 8.50
C ALA A 183 16.53 5.90 8.81
N LEU A 184 15.78 6.89 8.36
CA LEU A 184 16.06 8.31 8.61
C LEU A 184 14.97 8.87 9.50
N ALA A 185 15.37 9.51 10.60
CA ALA A 185 14.47 10.27 11.45
C ALA A 185 14.88 11.75 11.41
N ALA A 186 13.95 12.62 11.06
CA ALA A 186 14.18 14.05 11.23
C ALA A 186 14.21 14.39 12.73
N PRO A 187 15.10 15.29 13.20
CA PRO A 187 14.99 15.81 14.55
C PRO A 187 13.63 16.51 14.72
N PRO A 188 12.98 16.39 15.89
CA PRO A 188 11.70 17.04 16.12
C PRO A 188 11.87 18.55 15.98
N LEU A 189 11.24 19.11 14.95
CA LEU A 189 11.10 20.54 14.78
C LEU A 189 10.15 21.05 15.86
N GLN A 190 10.69 21.70 16.89
CA GLN A 190 9.88 22.52 17.79
C GLN A 190 9.51 23.83 17.09
N ILE A 191 8.64 23.75 16.08
CA ILE A 191 7.98 24.95 15.56
C ILE A 191 7.03 25.41 16.68
N ARG A 192 7.29 26.60 17.22
CA ARG A 192 6.42 27.19 18.24
C ARG A 192 5.04 27.42 17.61
N GLU A 193 3.98 27.08 18.35
CA GLU A 193 2.60 27.46 17.97
C GLU A 193 2.58 28.92 17.50
N SER A 194 2.25 29.13 16.23
CA SER A 194 2.24 30.46 15.63
C SER A 194 0.94 31.16 16.03
N LYS A 195 1.04 32.12 16.96
CA LYS A 195 -0.14 32.86 17.48
C LYS A 195 -0.54 34.07 16.62
N SER A 196 0.20 34.36 15.55
CA SER A 196 -0.06 35.46 14.61
C SER A 196 0.58 35.21 13.24
N PHE A 197 0.02 35.81 12.18
CA PHE A 197 0.57 35.75 10.82
C PHE A 197 2.04 36.16 10.74
N GLU A 198 2.40 37.22 11.47
CA GLU A 198 3.79 37.70 11.51
C GLU A 198 4.73 36.72 12.24
N SER A 199 4.23 35.93 13.20
CA SER A 199 5.02 34.85 13.82
C SER A 199 5.21 33.68 12.86
N LEU A 200 4.25 33.44 11.97
CA LEU A 200 4.34 32.41 10.95
C LEU A 200 5.33 32.79 9.84
N LEU A 201 5.28 34.04 9.37
CA LEU A 201 6.29 34.58 8.45
C LEU A 201 7.70 34.53 9.05
N GLN A 202 7.84 34.86 10.34
CA GLN A 202 9.12 34.69 11.05
C GLN A 202 9.59 33.23 11.12
N ASN A 203 8.66 32.28 11.28
CA ASN A 203 9.00 30.86 11.21
C ASN A 203 9.41 30.43 9.79
N CYS A 204 8.75 30.98 8.75
CA CYS A 204 9.16 30.79 7.35
C CYS A 204 10.58 31.31 7.11
N ASP A 205 10.91 32.49 7.63
CA ASP A 205 12.25 33.07 7.52
C ASP A 205 13.28 32.22 8.24
N ALA A 206 13.00 31.86 9.50
CA ALA A 206 13.93 31.06 10.29
C ALA A 206 14.23 29.71 9.61
N ALA A 207 13.21 29.06 9.05
CA ALA A 207 13.36 27.83 8.29
C ALA A 207 14.08 28.04 6.95
N LEU A 208 13.79 29.12 6.21
CA LEU A 208 14.47 29.43 4.95
C LEU A 208 15.93 29.85 5.17
N ASP A 209 16.24 30.54 6.26
CA ASP A 209 17.59 30.87 6.70
C ASP A 209 18.37 29.61 7.05
N LEU A 210 17.73 28.69 7.77
CA LEU A 210 18.29 27.37 8.10
C LEU A 210 18.56 26.55 6.83
N VAL A 211 17.62 26.53 5.88
CA VAL A 211 17.79 25.91 4.54
C VAL A 211 18.92 26.60 3.78
N THR A 212 18.97 27.93 3.76
CA THR A 212 19.99 28.71 3.03
C THR A 212 21.38 28.50 3.64
N GLN A 213 21.47 28.39 4.96
CA GLN A 213 22.71 28.11 5.68
C GLN A 213 23.25 26.72 5.37
N HIS A 214 22.38 25.73 5.21
CA HIS A 214 22.79 24.33 5.02
C HIS A 214 22.83 23.88 3.54
N ASP A 215 21.92 24.36 2.67
CA ASP A 215 21.82 24.05 1.24
C ASP A 215 21.37 25.29 0.41
N PRO A 216 22.31 26.21 0.09
CA PRO A 216 22.02 27.46 -0.62
C PRO A 216 21.46 27.25 -2.04
N ALA A 217 21.81 26.13 -2.69
CA ALA A 217 21.38 25.85 -4.05
C ALA A 217 19.86 25.55 -4.11
N ARG A 218 19.35 24.88 -3.07
CA ARG A 218 17.96 24.45 -2.95
C ARG A 218 17.04 25.53 -2.40
N ALA A 219 17.60 26.51 -1.68
CA ALA A 219 16.85 27.65 -1.15
C ALA A 219 16.02 28.37 -2.22
N SER A 220 16.50 28.43 -3.48
CA SER A 220 15.76 29.01 -4.60
C SER A 220 14.49 28.22 -4.98
N GLY A 221 14.56 26.88 -5.00
CA GLY A 221 13.42 26.01 -5.29
C GLY A 221 12.41 25.95 -4.14
N VAL A 222 12.87 25.96 -2.90
CA VAL A 222 12.00 26.09 -1.71
C VAL A 222 11.27 27.43 -1.74
N ARG A 223 11.95 28.54 -2.07
CA ARG A 223 11.32 29.85 -2.27
C ARG A 223 10.25 29.82 -3.35
N ALA A 224 10.53 29.19 -4.50
CA ALA A 224 9.56 29.09 -5.59
C ALA A 224 8.30 28.31 -5.18
N ARG A 225 8.44 27.22 -4.41
CA ARG A 225 7.31 26.46 -3.87
C ARG A 225 6.50 27.24 -2.84
N ILE A 226 7.17 27.97 -1.95
CA ILE A 226 6.51 28.86 -0.98
C ILE A 226 5.75 29.96 -1.74
N SER A 227 6.37 30.57 -2.75
CA SER A 227 5.76 31.61 -3.62
C SER A 227 4.54 31.09 -4.38
N ASP A 228 4.65 29.96 -5.10
CA ASP A 228 3.54 29.33 -5.83
C ASP A 228 2.35 29.01 -4.93
N LYS A 229 2.64 28.52 -3.71
CA LYS A 229 1.61 28.24 -2.71
C LYS A 229 0.99 29.50 -2.10
N ILE A 230 1.78 30.53 -1.80
CA ILE A 230 1.27 31.85 -1.39
C ILE A 230 0.37 32.42 -2.48
N GLN A 231 0.75 32.31 -3.74
CA GLN A 231 -0.04 32.79 -4.88
C GLN A 231 -1.32 31.97 -5.06
N THR A 232 -1.26 30.64 -4.99
CA THR A 232 -2.41 29.74 -5.05
C THR A 232 -3.40 30.04 -3.92
N MET A 233 -2.89 30.24 -2.71
CA MET A 233 -3.70 30.55 -1.54
C MET A 233 -4.31 31.95 -1.63
N ALA A 234 -3.55 32.94 -2.10
CA ALA A 234 -4.10 34.27 -2.35
C ALA A 234 -5.15 34.25 -3.47
N ALA A 235 -4.96 33.44 -4.51
CA ALA A 235 -5.95 33.24 -5.56
C ALA A 235 -7.20 32.52 -5.03
N ALA A 236 -7.06 31.53 -4.16
CA ALA A 236 -8.19 30.88 -3.47
C ALA A 236 -8.93 31.83 -2.52
N ILE A 237 -8.20 32.66 -1.76
CA ILE A 237 -8.77 33.68 -0.88
C ILE A 237 -9.49 34.77 -1.68
N ALA A 238 -8.95 35.14 -2.84
CA ALA A 238 -9.56 36.10 -3.76
C ALA A 238 -10.72 35.49 -4.56
N ASN A 239 -10.73 34.16 -4.73
CA ASN A 239 -11.80 33.42 -5.37
C ASN A 239 -12.85 33.01 -4.32
N ASP A 240 -13.86 33.86 -4.14
CA ASP A 240 -14.99 33.63 -3.23
C ASP A 240 -15.78 32.33 -3.51
N ARG A 241 -15.45 31.62 -4.61
CA ARG A 241 -15.99 30.31 -4.94
C ARG A 241 -15.36 29.14 -4.17
N VAL A 242 -14.11 29.24 -3.73
CA VAL A 242 -13.41 28.10 -3.08
C VAL A 242 -13.87 27.95 -1.63
N VAL A 243 -14.32 26.75 -1.25
CA VAL A 243 -14.76 26.43 0.12
C VAL A 243 -13.82 25.43 0.79
N THR A 244 -13.66 25.50 2.12
CA THR A 244 -12.84 24.53 2.87
C THR A 244 -13.73 23.42 3.45
N ARG A 245 -13.45 22.17 3.08
CA ARG A 245 -14.02 20.96 3.66
C ARG A 245 -13.30 20.61 4.95
N GLN A 246 -14.05 20.28 5.99
CA GLN A 246 -13.55 20.08 7.35
C GLN A 246 -14.21 18.89 8.01
N ASP A 247 -13.63 18.40 9.11
CA ASP A 247 -14.27 17.35 9.88
C ASP A 247 -15.60 17.87 10.48
N ILE A 248 -16.70 17.18 10.20
CA ILE A 248 -18.03 17.55 10.69
C ILE A 248 -18.10 17.66 12.22
N ARG A 249 -17.23 16.94 12.95
CA ARG A 249 -17.14 16.93 14.42
C ARG A 249 -16.39 18.15 14.97
N THR A 250 -15.71 18.92 14.13
CA THR A 250 -15.03 20.18 14.50
C THR A 250 -15.81 21.43 14.11
N LEU A 251 -16.87 21.29 13.31
CA LEU A 251 -17.75 22.40 12.97
C LEU A 251 -18.41 23.01 14.20
N SER A 252 -18.53 24.34 14.21
CA SER A 252 -19.35 25.06 15.19
C SER A 252 -20.83 24.66 15.07
N PRO A 253 -21.62 24.73 16.15
CA PRO A 253 -23.05 24.43 16.11
C PRO A 253 -23.82 25.19 15.01
N GLU A 254 -23.47 26.45 14.75
CA GLU A 254 -24.12 27.28 13.73
C GLU A 254 -23.87 26.75 12.31
N MET A 255 -22.64 26.32 12.01
CA MET A 255 -22.30 25.73 10.71
C MET A 255 -22.89 24.34 10.53
N THR A 256 -22.90 23.53 11.58
CA THR A 256 -23.60 22.24 11.55
C THR A 256 -25.07 22.45 11.24
N GLN A 257 -25.73 23.41 11.90
CA GLN A 257 -27.14 23.72 11.64
C GLN A 257 -27.36 24.25 10.21
N ARG A 258 -26.48 25.15 9.73
CA ARG A 258 -26.55 25.68 8.37
C ARG A 258 -26.40 24.56 7.31
N TYR A 259 -25.44 23.68 7.51
CA TYR A 259 -25.21 22.52 6.66
C TYR A 259 -26.43 21.59 6.64
N LEU A 260 -26.95 21.21 7.80
CA LEU A 260 -28.14 20.35 7.90
C LEU A 260 -29.36 21.02 7.25
N ALA A 261 -29.56 22.32 7.43
CA ALA A 261 -30.65 23.05 6.79
C ALA A 261 -30.54 23.04 5.26
N ALA A 262 -29.33 23.19 4.71
CA ALA A 262 -29.09 23.08 3.27
C ALA A 262 -29.35 21.65 2.75
N VAL A 263 -28.96 20.62 3.51
CA VAL A 263 -29.27 19.21 3.17
C VAL A 263 -30.78 18.96 3.21
N GLU A 264 -31.47 19.40 4.27
CA GLU A 264 -32.94 19.32 4.36
C GLU A 264 -33.62 20.04 3.19
N ARG A 265 -33.09 21.20 2.79
CA ARG A 265 -33.57 21.94 1.62
C ARG A 265 -33.42 21.13 0.33
N MET A 266 -32.31 20.41 0.15
CA MET A 266 -32.12 19.51 -1.00
C MET A 266 -33.07 18.30 -0.97
N MET A 267 -33.50 17.84 0.22
CA MET A 267 -34.46 16.75 0.40
C MET A 267 -35.90 17.14 0.01
N MET A 268 -36.21 18.44 -0.11
CA MET A 268 -37.53 18.91 -0.50
C MET A 268 -37.73 18.86 -2.03
N PRO A 269 -38.90 18.42 -2.54
CA PRO A 269 -39.27 18.53 -3.95
C PRO A 269 -39.35 20.00 -4.40
N GLN A 270 -39.15 20.27 -5.69
CA GLN A 270 -39.08 21.63 -6.24
C GLN A 270 -40.39 22.43 -6.01
N VAL A 271 -41.57 21.85 -6.25
CA VAL A 271 -42.87 22.47 -5.90
C VAL A 271 -43.02 22.89 -4.44
N VAL A 272 -42.40 22.16 -3.50
CA VAL A 272 -42.38 22.55 -2.08
C VAL A 272 -41.39 23.68 -1.87
N ARG A 273 -40.26 23.62 -2.58
CA ARG A 273 -39.22 24.65 -2.52
C ARG A 273 -39.71 26.00 -3.02
N ASP A 274 -40.57 25.99 -4.04
CA ASP A 274 -41.15 27.17 -4.70
C ASP A 274 -42.42 27.68 -3.99
N GLY A 275 -42.88 26.99 -2.95
CA GLY A 275 -44.06 27.36 -2.15
C GLY A 275 -45.40 27.10 -2.84
N GLU A 276 -45.40 26.34 -3.94
CA GLU A 276 -46.61 25.97 -4.68
C GLU A 276 -47.42 24.87 -3.97
N ARG A 277 -46.76 24.10 -3.11
CA ARG A 277 -47.32 23.03 -2.27
C ARG A 277 -46.59 22.95 -0.92
N THR A 278 -47.24 22.36 0.07
CA THR A 278 -46.61 21.96 1.32
C THR A 278 -46.19 20.48 1.28
N MET A 279 -45.31 20.06 2.19
CA MET A 279 -45.01 18.63 2.38
C MET A 279 -46.26 17.82 2.76
N GLU A 280 -47.24 18.45 3.44
CA GLU A 280 -48.51 17.84 3.82
C GLU A 280 -49.40 17.60 2.60
N ASP A 281 -49.41 18.52 1.63
CA ASP A 281 -50.16 18.37 0.37
C ASP A 281 -49.64 17.18 -0.46
N LEU A 282 -48.31 17.00 -0.51
CA LEU A 282 -47.69 15.89 -1.22
C LEU A 282 -47.90 14.55 -0.50
N ALA A 283 -47.85 14.54 0.84
CA ALA A 283 -48.12 13.34 1.63
C ALA A 283 -49.59 12.87 1.49
N ALA A 284 -50.53 13.81 1.31
CA ALA A 284 -51.95 13.52 1.12
C ALA A 284 -52.30 13.05 -0.31
N SER A 285 -51.42 13.23 -1.29
CA SER A 285 -51.65 12.87 -2.70
C SER A 285 -50.36 12.45 -3.41
N PRO A 286 -49.85 11.22 -3.14
CA PRO A 286 -48.57 10.72 -3.65
C PRO A 286 -48.47 10.62 -5.18
N GLU A 287 -49.61 10.62 -5.87
CA GLU A 287 -49.75 10.62 -7.34
C GLU A 287 -49.23 11.92 -7.96
N LEU A 288 -49.26 13.04 -7.21
CA LEU A 288 -48.77 14.35 -7.68
C LEU A 288 -47.25 14.39 -7.89
N LEU A 289 -46.49 13.52 -7.21
CA LEU A 289 -45.06 13.35 -7.45
C LEU A 289 -44.78 12.68 -8.80
N GLU A 290 -45.72 11.89 -9.34
CA GLU A 290 -45.57 11.22 -10.64
C GLU A 290 -45.99 12.10 -11.82
N GLU A 291 -47.06 12.90 -11.67
CA GLU A 291 -47.59 13.75 -12.76
C GLU A 291 -46.62 14.87 -13.19
N HIS A 292 -45.81 15.38 -12.26
CA HIS A 292 -44.90 16.50 -12.51
C HIS A 292 -43.45 16.10 -12.79
N GLY A 293 -43.07 14.83 -12.58
CA GLY A 293 -41.67 14.38 -12.72
C GLY A 293 -40.70 15.05 -11.75
N GLU A 294 -41.21 15.68 -10.70
CA GLU A 294 -40.44 16.50 -9.78
C GLU A 294 -39.89 15.66 -8.63
N THR A 295 -38.58 15.50 -8.61
CA THR A 295 -37.88 14.77 -7.55
C THR A 295 -37.02 15.74 -6.73
N SER A 296 -36.83 15.41 -5.46
CA SER A 296 -35.83 16.08 -4.62
C SER A 296 -34.43 15.90 -5.21
N THR A 297 -33.64 16.98 -5.18
CA THR A 297 -32.24 16.95 -5.62
C THR A 297 -31.42 15.94 -4.83
N PHE A 298 -31.57 15.89 -3.50
CA PHE A 298 -30.86 14.94 -2.65
C PHE A 298 -31.15 13.49 -3.04
N PHE A 299 -32.43 13.13 -3.22
CA PHE A 299 -32.82 11.76 -3.54
C PHE A 299 -32.46 11.36 -4.98
N ARG A 300 -32.47 12.31 -5.93
CA ARG A 300 -31.96 12.07 -7.29
C ARG A 300 -30.46 11.77 -7.26
N LEU A 301 -29.66 12.58 -6.55
CA LEU A 301 -28.23 12.35 -6.38
C LEU A 301 -27.96 11.01 -5.69
N ALA A 302 -28.66 10.73 -4.59
CA ALA A 302 -28.59 9.45 -3.89
C ALA A 302 -28.89 8.27 -4.82
N GLY A 303 -29.84 8.43 -5.75
CA GLY A 303 -30.19 7.41 -6.73
C GLY A 303 -29.12 7.11 -7.78
N TYR A 304 -28.17 8.03 -8.03
CA TYR A 304 -27.04 7.77 -8.93
C TYR A 304 -26.08 6.73 -8.35
N HIS A 305 -25.77 6.86 -7.05
CA HIS A 305 -24.95 5.87 -6.35
C HIS A 305 -25.79 4.66 -5.91
N GLY A 306 -26.92 4.88 -5.27
CA GLY A 306 -27.79 3.84 -4.71
C GLY A 306 -28.75 3.27 -5.76
N TRP A 307 -29.89 2.78 -5.30
CA TRP A 307 -31.00 2.38 -6.18
C TRP A 307 -31.76 3.61 -6.72
N PRO A 308 -32.29 3.62 -7.96
CA PRO A 308 -32.38 2.50 -8.90
C PRO A 308 -31.21 2.37 -9.87
N GLU A 309 -30.34 3.38 -9.97
CA GLU A 309 -29.31 3.40 -11.00
C GLU A 309 -28.14 2.47 -10.65
N ASP A 310 -27.21 2.30 -11.59
CA ASP A 310 -26.04 1.46 -11.42
C ASP A 310 -24.72 2.16 -11.81
N PHE A 311 -24.69 3.50 -11.72
CA PHE A 311 -23.52 4.32 -12.07
C PHE A 311 -22.33 4.15 -11.12
N CYS A 312 -22.54 3.77 -9.86
CA CYS A 312 -21.48 3.68 -8.86
C CYS A 312 -20.32 2.80 -9.33
N ALA A 313 -19.10 3.35 -9.32
CA ALA A 313 -17.88 2.59 -9.52
C ALA A 313 -17.46 2.00 -8.17
N HIS A 314 -17.29 0.68 -8.09
CA HIS A 314 -16.76 -0.05 -6.93
C HIS A 314 -15.96 -1.23 -7.48
N ARG A 315 -14.86 -1.61 -6.81
CA ARG A 315 -13.90 -2.63 -7.25
C ARG A 315 -13.34 -2.32 -8.64
N GLN A 316 -13.21 -1.05 -8.96
CA GLN A 316 -12.73 -0.54 -10.24
C GLN A 316 -11.76 0.61 -9.98
N GLU A 317 -10.77 0.78 -10.84
CA GLU A 317 -9.68 1.75 -10.64
C GLU A 317 -10.15 3.21 -10.72
N ASN A 318 -11.30 3.47 -11.36
CA ASN A 318 -11.96 4.77 -11.36
C ASN A 318 -12.86 5.01 -10.13
N PHE A 319 -12.90 4.10 -9.14
CA PHE A 319 -13.63 4.25 -7.88
C PHE A 319 -13.44 5.65 -7.23
N PRO A 320 -12.20 6.11 -6.96
CA PRO A 320 -12.03 7.39 -6.25
C PRO A 320 -12.35 8.58 -7.16
N ALA A 321 -12.07 8.49 -8.47
CA ALA A 321 -12.38 9.54 -9.44
C ALA A 321 -13.90 9.73 -9.61
N TRP A 322 -14.67 8.63 -9.70
CA TRP A 322 -16.13 8.68 -9.79
C TRP A 322 -16.74 9.33 -8.54
N HIS A 323 -16.29 8.94 -7.35
CA HIS A 323 -16.77 9.53 -6.11
C HIS A 323 -16.35 10.99 -5.94
N ARG A 324 -15.14 11.40 -6.37
CA ARG A 324 -14.74 12.81 -6.40
C ARG A 324 -15.68 13.65 -7.29
N ALA A 325 -15.96 13.19 -8.51
CA ALA A 325 -16.91 13.86 -9.41
C ALA A 325 -18.32 13.94 -8.79
N TYR A 326 -18.75 12.88 -8.11
CA TYR A 326 -20.02 12.84 -7.41
C TYR A 326 -20.12 13.89 -6.30
N LEU A 327 -19.07 14.03 -5.48
CA LEU A 327 -19.03 15.03 -4.41
C LEU A 327 -19.00 16.45 -4.94
N VAL A 328 -18.34 16.71 -6.07
CA VAL A 328 -18.35 18.01 -6.74
C VAL A 328 -19.77 18.39 -7.18
N GLU A 329 -20.54 17.46 -7.77
CA GLU A 329 -21.94 17.73 -8.10
C GLU A 329 -22.79 17.94 -6.85
N TYR A 330 -22.62 17.11 -5.83
CA TYR A 330 -23.35 17.24 -4.57
C TYR A 330 -23.10 18.58 -3.88
N GLU A 331 -21.84 19.00 -3.76
CA GLU A 331 -21.46 20.26 -3.12
C GLU A 331 -21.98 21.49 -3.89
N ARG A 332 -22.06 21.42 -5.23
CA ARG A 332 -22.70 22.47 -6.03
C ARG A 332 -24.18 22.62 -5.70
N GLU A 333 -24.90 21.50 -5.58
CA GLU A 333 -26.32 21.51 -5.21
C GLU A 333 -26.53 21.95 -3.76
N LEU A 334 -25.64 21.54 -2.84
CA LEU A 334 -25.62 22.02 -1.45
C LEU A 334 -25.49 23.54 -1.38
N ARG A 335 -24.56 24.12 -2.15
CA ARG A 335 -24.35 25.57 -2.21
C ARG A 335 -25.52 26.32 -2.85
N LYS A 336 -26.21 25.70 -3.82
CA LYS A 336 -27.45 26.26 -4.37
C LYS A 336 -28.56 26.27 -3.32
N ALA A 337 -28.74 25.17 -2.60
CA ALA A 337 -29.72 25.07 -1.53
C ALA A 337 -29.46 26.08 -0.40
N ASP A 338 -28.21 26.28 -0.02
CA ASP A 338 -27.82 27.28 0.97
C ASP A 338 -28.15 28.72 0.52
N ARG A 339 -27.92 29.06 -0.77
CA ARG A 339 -28.34 30.37 -1.31
C ARG A 339 -29.85 30.57 -1.30
N GLU A 340 -30.63 29.53 -1.55
CA GLU A 340 -32.09 29.60 -1.49
C GLU A 340 -32.61 29.82 -0.07
N LEU A 341 -31.87 29.42 0.95
CA LEU A 341 -32.15 29.72 2.35
C LEU A 341 -31.80 31.17 2.72
N GLY A 342 -31.28 31.96 1.78
CA GLY A 342 -30.91 33.36 1.97
C GLY A 342 -29.48 33.58 2.45
N ASN A 343 -28.64 32.53 2.44
CA ASN A 343 -27.23 32.62 2.77
C ASN A 343 -26.37 32.93 1.53
N ASP A 344 -25.06 33.06 1.71
CA ASP A 344 -24.11 33.44 0.64
C ASP A 344 -23.68 32.28 -0.29
N GLY A 345 -23.99 31.02 0.04
CA GLY A 345 -23.54 29.85 -0.72
C GLY A 345 -22.06 29.49 -0.52
N HIS A 346 -21.38 30.12 0.44
CA HIS A 346 -20.03 29.79 0.90
C HIS A 346 -20.12 28.73 2.01
N ILE A 347 -20.56 27.53 1.62
CA ILE A 347 -20.68 26.36 2.49
C ILE A 347 -19.97 25.18 1.84
N ALA A 348 -19.24 24.40 2.64
CA ALA A 348 -18.54 23.20 2.20
C ALA A 348 -19.26 21.93 2.64
N LEU A 349 -19.04 20.85 1.89
CA LEU A 349 -19.35 19.49 2.31
C LEU A 349 -18.31 19.03 3.35
N PRO A 350 -18.68 18.75 4.60
CA PRO A 350 -17.70 18.28 5.57
C PRO A 350 -17.34 16.80 5.35
N TYR A 351 -16.18 16.38 5.85
CA TYR A 351 -15.76 14.98 5.92
C TYR A 351 -15.97 14.41 7.32
N TRP A 352 -15.91 13.08 7.45
CA TRP A 352 -15.80 12.40 8.75
C TRP A 352 -14.49 11.62 8.77
N ASP A 353 -13.53 12.05 9.60
CA ASP A 353 -12.24 11.36 9.70
C ASP A 353 -12.35 10.08 10.53
N PHE A 354 -12.78 9.00 9.89
CA PHE A 354 -12.87 7.69 10.50
C PHE A 354 -11.49 7.04 10.78
N GLY A 355 -10.37 7.67 10.41
CA GLY A 355 -9.03 7.29 10.85
C GLY A 355 -8.67 7.86 12.24
N GLU A 356 -9.35 8.92 12.67
CA GLU A 356 -9.26 9.49 14.01
C GLU A 356 -10.53 9.13 14.79
N TYR A 357 -10.41 8.11 15.65
CA TYR A 357 -11.54 7.43 16.27
C TYR A 357 -12.43 8.32 17.13
N GLU A 358 -11.89 9.39 17.72
CA GLU A 358 -12.68 10.33 18.51
C GLU A 358 -12.17 11.75 18.33
N VAL A 359 -13.08 12.66 17.99
CA VAL A 359 -12.81 14.10 17.87
C VAL A 359 -13.90 14.84 18.63
N ASN A 360 -13.52 15.75 19.54
CA ASN A 360 -14.45 16.51 20.37
C ASN A 360 -15.51 15.67 21.10
N GLY A 361 -15.12 14.48 21.59
CA GLY A 361 -16.04 13.58 22.31
C GLY A 361 -17.01 12.81 21.41
N GLN A 362 -16.84 12.86 20.08
CA GLN A 362 -17.71 12.23 19.09
C GLN A 362 -16.92 11.21 18.28
N VAL A 363 -17.47 10.00 18.16
CA VAL A 363 -16.97 8.98 17.22
C VAL A 363 -17.69 9.16 15.89
N LEU A 364 -19.01 8.95 15.90
CA LEU A 364 -19.89 9.31 14.79
C LEU A 364 -20.35 10.76 14.95
N PRO A 365 -20.61 11.48 13.83
CA PRO A 365 -21.10 12.84 13.90
C PRO A 365 -22.44 12.94 14.67
N ALA A 366 -22.45 13.68 15.78
CA ALA A 366 -23.65 13.85 16.61
C ALA A 366 -24.81 14.51 15.84
N ALA A 367 -24.47 15.29 14.81
CA ALA A 367 -25.40 15.93 13.88
C ALA A 367 -26.46 14.99 13.26
N TYR A 368 -26.17 13.69 13.19
CA TYR A 368 -27.04 12.71 12.54
C TYR A 368 -27.81 11.80 13.49
N ARG A 369 -27.61 11.93 14.80
CA ARG A 369 -28.23 11.05 15.80
C ARG A 369 -29.76 11.14 15.81
N ASP A 370 -30.29 12.32 15.55
CA ASP A 370 -31.72 12.61 15.57
C ASP A 370 -32.38 12.57 14.18
N LEU A 371 -31.64 12.21 13.13
CA LEU A 371 -32.21 12.10 11.78
C LEU A 371 -33.24 10.99 11.72
N LYS A 372 -34.46 11.34 11.31
CA LYS A 372 -35.54 10.37 11.11
C LYS A 372 -35.33 9.61 9.80
N GLY A 373 -35.74 8.35 9.77
CA GLY A 373 -35.73 7.54 8.56
C GLY A 373 -36.70 8.05 7.49
N LEU A 374 -36.65 7.40 6.32
CA LEU A 374 -37.52 7.70 5.19
C LEU A 374 -38.97 7.23 5.45
N PRO A 375 -39.99 7.92 4.93
CA PRO A 375 -41.39 7.54 5.15
C PRO A 375 -41.75 6.20 4.47
N GLU A 376 -42.74 5.51 5.04
CA GLU A 376 -43.27 4.26 4.47
C GLU A 376 -43.77 4.47 3.03
N GLY A 377 -43.37 3.60 2.10
CA GLY A 377 -43.74 3.69 0.70
C GLY A 377 -42.92 4.67 -0.15
N PHE A 378 -41.86 5.29 0.41
CA PHE A 378 -40.93 6.15 -0.34
C PHE A 378 -40.37 5.46 -1.60
N PHE A 379 -40.07 4.17 -1.51
CA PHE A 379 -39.71 3.32 -2.64
C PHE A 379 -40.93 2.52 -3.11
N LYS A 380 -41.32 2.62 -4.39
CA LYS A 380 -42.55 2.01 -4.94
C LYS A 380 -42.50 0.49 -5.20
N MET A 381 -41.61 -0.29 -4.57
CA MET A 381 -41.50 -1.75 -4.75
C MET A 381 -41.65 -2.54 -3.44
N ALA A 382 -42.22 -3.74 -3.53
CA ALA A 382 -42.92 -4.42 -2.44
C ALA A 382 -42.09 -4.86 -1.20
N ASN A 383 -40.78 -5.13 -1.31
CA ASN A 383 -40.01 -5.69 -0.19
C ASN A 383 -38.72 -4.91 0.18
N LEU A 384 -37.93 -4.46 -0.79
CA LEU A 384 -36.63 -3.81 -0.59
C LEU A 384 -36.73 -2.40 0.02
N GLY A 385 -37.62 -1.57 -0.53
CA GLY A 385 -37.97 -0.26 -0.01
C GLY A 385 -38.65 -0.26 1.36
N ARG A 386 -39.28 -1.39 1.69
CA ARG A 386 -39.96 -1.58 2.97
C ARG A 386 -38.96 -1.60 4.12
N GLN A 387 -37.76 -2.15 3.95
CA GLN A 387 -36.81 -2.29 5.06
C GLN A 387 -36.26 -0.93 5.54
N VAL A 388 -35.82 -0.05 4.64
CA VAL A 388 -35.34 1.30 5.01
C VAL A 388 -36.47 2.10 5.67
N ALA A 389 -37.68 2.02 5.11
CA ALA A 389 -38.81 2.80 5.59
C ALA A 389 -39.45 2.26 6.89
N THR A 390 -39.39 0.95 7.14
CA THR A 390 -39.93 0.33 8.36
C THR A 390 -38.93 0.29 9.52
N ARG A 391 -37.63 0.11 9.23
CA ARG A 391 -36.58 0.08 10.27
C ARG A 391 -36.16 1.48 10.72
N GLY A 392 -36.33 2.49 9.86
CA GLY A 392 -35.76 3.81 10.06
C GLY A 392 -34.23 3.81 9.97
N PHE A 393 -33.60 4.92 10.31
CA PHE A 393 -32.15 5.01 10.44
C PHE A 393 -31.72 4.50 11.82
N GLN A 394 -30.73 3.60 11.84
CA GLN A 394 -30.23 2.94 13.05
C GLN A 394 -28.70 2.98 13.03
N LEU A 395 -28.14 4.16 13.30
CA LEU A 395 -26.70 4.35 13.38
C LEU A 395 -26.13 3.67 14.62
N SER A 396 -24.93 3.10 14.51
CA SER A 396 -24.18 2.52 15.63
C SER A 396 -24.01 3.53 16.76
N SER A 397 -24.05 3.11 18.02
CA SER A 397 -23.62 4.00 19.12
C SER A 397 -22.14 4.36 18.97
N ASP A 398 -21.67 5.43 19.63
CA ASP A 398 -20.24 5.79 19.58
C ASP A 398 -19.34 4.68 20.13
N GLU A 399 -19.80 3.97 21.16
CA GLU A 399 -19.10 2.81 21.72
C GLU A 399 -18.96 1.69 20.70
N VAL A 400 -20.06 1.31 20.03
CA VAL A 400 -20.08 0.27 18.99
C VAL A 400 -19.21 0.69 17.80
N ALA A 401 -19.37 1.92 17.30
CA ALA A 401 -18.63 2.44 16.17
C ALA A 401 -17.12 2.50 16.44
N ARG A 402 -16.70 2.98 17.62
CA ARG A 402 -15.28 3.01 18.02
C ARG A 402 -14.72 1.60 18.03
N SER A 403 -15.41 0.68 18.68
CA SER A 403 -15.04 -0.72 18.73
C SER A 403 -14.85 -1.31 17.33
N LYS A 404 -15.78 -1.02 16.40
CA LYS A 404 -15.71 -1.51 15.03
C LYS A 404 -14.51 -0.92 14.27
N LEU A 405 -14.26 0.38 14.39
CA LEU A 405 -13.13 1.06 13.73
C LEU A 405 -11.77 0.57 14.25
N GLU A 406 -11.62 0.42 15.56
CA GLU A 406 -10.41 -0.12 16.20
C GLU A 406 -10.16 -1.57 15.75
N ARG A 407 -11.20 -2.42 15.77
CA ARG A 407 -11.10 -3.85 15.43
C ARG A 407 -11.03 -4.14 13.93
N ALA A 408 -11.20 -3.12 13.10
CA ALA A 408 -10.94 -3.18 11.66
C ALA A 408 -9.55 -2.62 11.32
N GLU A 409 -8.73 -2.27 12.32
CA GLU A 409 -7.41 -1.64 12.14
C GLU A 409 -7.48 -0.45 11.18
N MET A 410 -8.54 0.35 11.33
CA MET A 410 -8.94 1.32 10.32
C MET A 410 -7.82 2.31 9.99
N ALA A 411 -7.09 2.76 11.00
CA ALA A 411 -6.11 3.80 10.82
C ALA A 411 -4.81 3.26 10.21
N GLU A 412 -4.42 2.04 10.55
CA GLU A 412 -3.32 1.28 9.96
C GLU A 412 -3.63 0.99 8.49
N ASN A 413 -4.84 0.51 8.19
CA ASN A 413 -5.30 0.23 6.82
C ASN A 413 -5.37 1.49 5.95
N LEU A 414 -5.86 2.61 6.50
CA LEU A 414 -5.83 3.91 5.82
C LEU A 414 -4.41 4.39 5.54
N SER A 415 -3.51 4.31 6.53
CA SER A 415 -2.10 4.68 6.35
C SER A 415 -1.44 3.79 5.29
N ALA A 416 -1.68 2.49 5.34
CA ALA A 416 -1.11 1.54 4.39
C ALA A 416 -1.64 1.73 2.96
N SER A 417 -2.88 2.22 2.78
CA SER A 417 -3.38 2.57 1.46
C SER A 417 -2.61 3.71 0.79
N LEU A 418 -2.05 4.63 1.57
CA LEU A 418 -1.19 5.71 1.06
C LEU A 418 0.22 5.20 0.69
N GLU A 419 0.60 4.01 1.16
CA GLU A 419 1.86 3.34 0.83
C GLU A 419 1.79 2.50 -0.45
N GLU A 420 0.61 2.41 -1.08
CA GLU A 420 0.45 1.74 -2.34
C GLU A 420 1.21 2.44 -3.48
N ASN A 421 1.79 1.65 -4.39
CA ASN A 421 2.72 2.14 -5.41
C ASN A 421 2.09 2.33 -6.79
N ASN A 422 0.92 1.75 -7.00
CA ASN A 422 0.18 1.81 -8.25
C ASN A 422 -1.23 2.29 -7.92
N HIS A 423 -1.77 3.15 -8.78
CA HIS A 423 -3.11 3.69 -8.62
C HIS A 423 -4.14 2.57 -8.54
N TRP A 424 -4.01 1.53 -9.36
CA TRP A 424 -4.94 0.41 -9.32
C TRP A 424 -4.93 -0.38 -8.00
N ARG A 425 -3.79 -0.45 -7.30
CA ARG A 425 -3.68 -1.07 -5.97
C ARG A 425 -4.20 -0.18 -4.86
N HIS A 426 -4.01 1.13 -4.99
CA HIS A 426 -4.58 2.13 -4.09
C HIS A 426 -6.10 2.22 -4.22
N ALA A 427 -6.63 2.23 -5.45
CA ALA A 427 -8.00 2.62 -5.73
C ALA A 427 -9.03 1.49 -5.54
N SER A 428 -8.67 0.24 -5.83
CA SER A 428 -9.65 -0.84 -6.08
C SER A 428 -9.39 -2.09 -5.26
N CYS A 429 -10.44 -2.67 -4.68
CA CYS A 429 -10.42 -4.00 -4.04
C CYS A 429 -10.35 -5.18 -5.03
N GLU A 430 -10.34 -4.96 -6.34
CA GLU A 430 -10.18 -6.06 -7.32
C GLU A 430 -8.82 -6.77 -7.19
N ASN A 431 -7.83 -6.11 -6.56
CA ASN A 431 -6.53 -6.70 -6.33
C ASN A 431 -6.56 -7.75 -5.20
N THR A 432 -5.72 -8.78 -5.30
CA THR A 432 -5.72 -9.94 -4.41
C THR A 432 -4.73 -9.82 -3.23
N ILE A 433 -3.92 -8.75 -3.18
CA ILE A 433 -2.78 -8.59 -2.24
C ILE A 433 -2.56 -7.14 -1.76
N GLY A 434 -3.10 -6.15 -2.47
CA GLY A 434 -2.93 -4.74 -2.12
C GLY A 434 -3.75 -4.33 -0.89
N ARG A 435 -3.43 -3.15 -0.37
CA ARG A 435 -4.16 -2.48 0.70
C ARG A 435 -4.90 -1.27 0.12
N PRO A 436 -5.98 -1.46 -0.64
CA PRO A 436 -6.69 -0.38 -1.31
C PRO A 436 -7.41 0.53 -0.31
N LEU A 437 -7.61 1.78 -0.69
CA LEU A 437 -8.45 2.76 0.01
C LEU A 437 -9.92 2.34 0.07
N GLU A 438 -10.39 1.57 -0.92
CA GLU A 438 -11.77 1.05 -0.94
C GLU A 438 -12.06 0.10 0.23
N ALA A 439 -11.06 -0.63 0.75
CA ALA A 439 -11.24 -1.54 1.88
C ALA A 439 -11.60 -0.82 3.20
N PRO A 440 -10.81 0.14 3.72
CA PRO A 440 -11.19 0.92 4.90
C PRO A 440 -12.42 1.78 4.66
N HIS A 441 -12.68 2.25 3.43
CA HIS A 441 -13.96 2.86 3.06
C HIS A 441 -15.15 1.92 3.35
N ASN A 442 -15.08 0.66 2.90
CA ASN A 442 -16.13 -0.32 3.12
C ASN A 442 -16.32 -0.62 4.62
N SER A 443 -15.23 -0.67 5.39
CA SER A 443 -15.30 -0.84 6.84
C SER A 443 -15.92 0.36 7.55
N ALA A 444 -15.70 1.59 7.07
CA ALA A 444 -16.35 2.79 7.60
C ALA A 444 -17.88 2.75 7.37
N HIS A 445 -18.31 2.25 6.21
CA HIS A 445 -19.72 1.98 5.93
C HIS A 445 -20.33 1.01 6.94
N MET A 446 -19.67 -0.12 7.18
CA MET A 446 -20.17 -1.14 8.11
C MET A 446 -20.15 -0.67 9.58
N ALA A 447 -19.15 0.13 9.97
CA ALA A 447 -19.06 0.72 11.31
C ALA A 447 -20.18 1.71 11.61
N SER A 448 -20.76 2.34 10.57
CA SER A 448 -21.74 3.42 10.71
C SER A 448 -23.13 2.95 11.17
N GLY A 449 -23.55 1.74 10.79
CA GLY A 449 -24.90 1.23 11.01
C GLY A 449 -25.88 1.47 9.85
N TRP A 450 -27.11 1.01 10.02
CA TRP A 450 -28.11 0.99 8.94
C TRP A 450 -28.69 2.38 8.66
N PRO A 451 -28.88 2.78 7.38
CA PRO A 451 -28.68 2.02 6.14
C PRO A 451 -27.32 2.23 5.47
N VAL A 452 -26.37 2.89 6.15
CA VAL A 452 -25.05 3.21 5.62
C VAL A 452 -24.23 1.93 5.35
N THR A 453 -24.55 0.84 6.03
CA THR A 453 -24.02 -0.52 5.83
C THR A 453 -24.37 -1.16 4.47
N SER A 454 -25.33 -0.61 3.72
CA SER A 454 -25.85 -1.22 2.50
C SER A 454 -25.50 -0.42 1.25
N LEU A 455 -24.83 -1.02 0.26
CA LEU A 455 -24.44 -0.33 -0.97
C LEU A 455 -25.66 0.27 -1.72
N ALA A 456 -26.80 -0.41 -1.70
CA ALA A 456 -28.01 0.04 -2.37
C ALA A 456 -28.65 1.28 -1.72
N TYR A 457 -28.42 1.47 -0.41
CA TYR A 457 -29.17 2.44 0.41
C TYR A 457 -28.32 3.48 1.11
N ALA A 458 -27.01 3.30 1.19
CA ALA A 458 -26.13 4.17 1.97
C ALA A 458 -26.24 5.63 1.53
N ALA A 459 -26.31 5.89 0.23
CA ALA A 459 -26.39 7.25 -0.34
C ALA A 459 -27.65 8.03 0.04
N PHE A 460 -28.68 7.37 0.58
CA PHE A 460 -29.90 8.01 1.08
C PHE A 460 -29.72 8.60 2.50
N HIS A 461 -28.57 8.39 3.13
CA HIS A 461 -28.22 8.97 4.43
C HIS A 461 -27.08 10.00 4.29
N PRO A 462 -27.17 11.21 4.87
CA PRO A 462 -26.14 12.25 4.72
C PRO A 462 -24.72 11.85 5.11
N LEU A 463 -24.56 10.98 6.12
CA LEU A 463 -23.26 10.41 6.53
C LEU A 463 -22.46 9.78 5.38
N PHE A 464 -23.13 9.22 4.37
CA PHE A 464 -22.49 8.68 3.16
C PHE A 464 -21.55 9.70 2.52
N TYR A 465 -22.01 10.95 2.38
CA TYR A 465 -21.23 11.99 1.71
C TYR A 465 -20.03 12.42 2.54
N ASN A 466 -20.09 12.33 3.87
CA ASN A 466 -18.94 12.65 4.73
C ASN A 466 -17.88 11.55 4.72
N ILE A 467 -18.30 10.28 4.65
CA ILE A 467 -17.37 9.14 4.44
C ILE A 467 -16.62 9.36 3.14
N HIS A 468 -17.34 9.60 2.04
CA HIS A 468 -16.75 9.79 0.72
C HIS A 468 -15.90 11.05 0.61
N CYS A 469 -16.28 12.11 1.33
CA CYS A 469 -15.45 13.30 1.44
C CYS A 469 -14.10 13.02 2.14
N ASN A 470 -14.07 12.10 3.13
CA ASN A 470 -12.81 11.63 3.71
C ASN A 470 -12.04 10.70 2.76
N VAL A 471 -12.72 9.85 1.99
CA VAL A 471 -12.07 9.06 0.92
C VAL A 471 -11.39 9.98 -0.11
N ASP A 472 -12.08 11.04 -0.53
CA ASP A 472 -11.54 12.05 -1.44
C ASP A 472 -10.32 12.79 -0.85
N ARG A 473 -10.35 13.05 0.46
CA ARG A 473 -9.24 13.61 1.23
C ARG A 473 -8.00 12.69 1.23
N TYR A 474 -8.19 11.39 1.44
CA TYR A 474 -7.10 10.40 1.33
C TYR A 474 -6.61 10.24 -0.11
N TYR A 475 -7.51 10.28 -1.08
CA TYR A 475 -7.16 10.22 -2.49
C TYR A 475 -6.33 11.43 -2.92
N GLU A 476 -6.69 12.64 -2.46
CA GLU A 476 -5.90 13.85 -2.67
C GLU A 476 -4.48 13.71 -2.10
N LYS A 477 -4.35 13.16 -0.88
CA LYS A 477 -3.05 12.89 -0.29
C LYS A 477 -2.26 11.88 -1.12
N TYR A 478 -2.90 10.81 -1.60
CA TYR A 478 -2.27 9.82 -2.46
C TYR A 478 -1.74 10.43 -3.75
N LEU A 479 -2.51 11.26 -4.46
CA LEU A 479 -2.07 11.93 -5.69
C LEU A 479 -0.86 12.87 -5.44
N GLN A 480 -0.78 13.50 -4.26
CA GLN A 480 0.39 14.28 -3.88
C GLN A 480 1.63 13.40 -3.58
N LEU A 481 1.42 12.18 -3.09
CA LEU A 481 2.48 11.20 -2.82
C LEU A 481 2.97 10.52 -4.11
N GLU A 482 2.05 10.20 -5.02
CA GLU A 482 2.29 9.47 -6.27
C GLU A 482 1.84 10.31 -7.49
N PRO A 483 2.61 11.35 -7.88
CA PRO A 483 2.21 12.31 -8.91
C PRO A 483 2.09 11.72 -10.32
N ASN A 484 2.65 10.53 -10.58
CA ASN A 484 2.55 9.84 -11.88
C ASN A 484 1.36 8.86 -11.95
N SER A 485 0.46 8.90 -10.96
CA SER A 485 -0.67 7.96 -10.87
C SER A 485 -1.60 8.06 -12.08
N LEU A 486 -1.68 9.23 -12.73
CA LEU A 486 -2.51 9.41 -13.91
C LEU A 486 -1.96 8.63 -15.11
N GLU A 487 -0.68 8.82 -15.44
CA GLU A 487 -0.03 8.09 -16.53
C GLU A 487 0.02 6.58 -16.24
N GLU A 488 0.21 6.21 -14.98
CA GLU A 488 0.16 4.82 -14.53
C GLU A 488 -1.22 4.19 -14.75
N PHE A 489 -2.29 4.86 -14.33
CA PHE A 489 -3.66 4.38 -14.53
C PHE A 489 -4.00 4.25 -16.02
N GLU A 490 -3.65 5.24 -16.84
CA GLU A 490 -3.88 5.19 -18.30
C GLU A 490 -3.19 3.96 -18.93
N ALA A 491 -1.92 3.74 -18.59
CA ALA A 491 -1.14 2.62 -19.11
C ALA A 491 -1.70 1.27 -18.65
N HIS A 492 -2.07 1.16 -17.37
CA HIS A 492 -2.63 -0.07 -16.80
C HIS A 492 -3.97 -0.43 -17.46
N GLN A 493 -4.84 0.54 -17.72
CA GLN A 493 -6.10 0.27 -18.41
C GLN A 493 -5.92 -0.13 -19.87
N LYS A 494 -4.99 0.52 -20.60
CA LYS A 494 -4.62 0.10 -21.96
C LYS A 494 -4.15 -1.35 -21.97
N MET A 495 -3.26 -1.71 -21.02
CA MET A 495 -2.82 -3.09 -20.83
C MET A 495 -3.98 -4.06 -20.61
N ARG A 496 -4.91 -3.73 -19.70
CA ARG A 496 -6.04 -4.62 -19.38
C ARG A 496 -6.91 -4.90 -20.60
N VAL A 497 -7.25 -3.86 -21.38
CA VAL A 497 -8.12 -4.00 -22.55
C VAL A 497 -7.42 -4.72 -23.72
N ASP A 498 -6.10 -4.53 -23.87
CA ASP A 498 -5.31 -5.29 -24.85
C ASP A 498 -5.24 -6.78 -24.49
N SER A 499 -5.23 -7.11 -23.19
CA SER A 499 -5.15 -8.49 -22.69
C SER A 499 -6.50 -9.23 -22.69
N ASP A 500 -7.60 -8.52 -22.46
CA ASP A 500 -8.96 -9.06 -22.38
C ASP A 500 -9.95 -8.06 -22.97
N THR A 501 -10.37 -8.30 -24.21
CA THR A 501 -11.29 -7.40 -24.92
C THR A 501 -12.72 -7.42 -24.38
N SER A 502 -13.02 -8.26 -23.38
CA SER A 502 -14.32 -8.30 -22.70
C SER A 502 -14.45 -7.28 -21.56
N VAL A 503 -13.34 -6.71 -21.09
CA VAL A 503 -13.35 -5.65 -20.07
C VAL A 503 -13.39 -4.25 -20.70
N SER A 504 -14.03 -3.32 -20.02
CA SER A 504 -14.11 -1.91 -20.45
C SER A 504 -12.93 -1.10 -19.91
N ASN A 505 -12.46 -0.12 -20.68
CA ASN A 505 -11.39 0.79 -20.28
C ASN A 505 -11.93 1.84 -19.30
N LYS A 506 -11.66 1.67 -18.00
CA LYS A 506 -12.17 2.56 -16.94
C LYS A 506 -11.54 3.94 -16.93
N PHE A 507 -10.43 4.14 -17.63
CA PHE A 507 -9.80 5.45 -17.81
C PHE A 507 -10.53 6.30 -18.86
N GLU A 508 -10.98 5.65 -19.94
CA GLU A 508 -11.72 6.31 -21.04
C GLU A 508 -13.23 6.42 -20.79
N GLU A 509 -13.79 5.59 -19.91
CA GLU A 509 -15.21 5.67 -19.57
C GLU A 509 -15.54 7.02 -18.90
N PRO A 510 -16.55 7.76 -19.40
CA PRO A 510 -16.99 9.00 -18.78
C PRO A 510 -17.56 8.74 -17.39
N LEU A 511 -17.28 9.62 -16.44
CA LEU A 511 -17.76 9.61 -15.06
C LEU A 511 -19.22 10.06 -14.99
N LYS A 512 -20.11 9.27 -15.61
CA LYS A 512 -21.54 9.53 -15.65
C LYS A 512 -22.16 9.42 -14.25
N PRO A 513 -23.22 10.21 -13.98
CA PRO A 513 -23.86 11.19 -14.87
C PRO A 513 -23.30 12.62 -14.75
N PHE A 514 -22.11 12.80 -14.15
CA PHE A 514 -21.62 14.10 -13.72
C PHE A 514 -21.05 14.93 -14.87
N LYS A 515 -21.54 16.17 -15.01
CA LYS A 515 -21.13 17.09 -16.09
C LYS A 515 -20.14 18.16 -15.62
N ASN A 516 -19.15 18.41 -16.47
CA ASN A 516 -18.27 19.57 -16.37
C ASN A 516 -19.08 20.83 -16.73
N PRO A 517 -19.13 21.87 -15.86
CA PRO A 517 -19.98 23.04 -16.10
C PRO A 517 -19.41 23.99 -17.14
N GLU A 518 -18.11 23.86 -17.47
CA GLU A 518 -17.44 24.72 -18.44
C GLU A 518 -17.61 24.18 -19.87
N THR A 519 -17.58 22.85 -20.02
CA THR A 519 -17.66 22.18 -21.33
C THR A 519 -19.05 21.61 -21.64
N ASP A 520 -19.89 21.37 -20.63
CA ASP A 520 -21.16 20.63 -20.69
C ASP A 520 -21.04 19.13 -21.06
N ASP A 521 -19.81 18.63 -21.20
CA ASP A 521 -19.47 17.22 -21.37
C ASP A 521 -19.44 16.49 -20.00
N PHE A 522 -19.51 15.16 -20.02
CA PHE A 522 -19.29 14.38 -18.80
C PHE A 522 -17.84 14.48 -18.34
N PHE A 523 -17.62 14.56 -17.03
CA PHE A 523 -16.28 14.49 -16.47
C PHE A 523 -15.58 13.20 -16.93
N SER A 524 -14.30 13.32 -17.28
CA SER A 524 -13.39 12.21 -17.51
C SER A 524 -12.51 11.95 -16.29
N VAL A 525 -11.94 10.75 -16.20
CA VAL A 525 -10.90 10.42 -15.21
C VAL A 525 -9.73 11.39 -15.31
N HIS A 526 -9.26 11.64 -16.55
CA HIS A 526 -8.15 12.55 -16.79
C HIS A 526 -8.42 13.95 -16.20
N GLU A 527 -9.58 14.54 -16.47
CA GLU A 527 -9.93 15.85 -15.90
C GLU A 527 -9.96 15.83 -14.37
N ILE A 528 -10.66 14.87 -13.76
CA ILE A 528 -10.86 14.83 -12.31
C ILE A 528 -9.57 14.57 -11.52
N MET A 529 -8.64 13.79 -12.10
CA MET A 529 -7.36 13.49 -11.47
C MET A 529 -6.30 14.57 -11.69
N SER A 530 -6.30 15.22 -12.86
CA SER A 530 -5.29 16.25 -13.19
C SER A 530 -5.66 17.64 -12.67
N THR A 531 -6.94 17.89 -12.39
CA THR A 531 -7.41 19.20 -11.90
C THR A 531 -7.15 19.33 -10.40
N PRO A 532 -6.35 20.32 -9.96
CA PRO A 532 -6.19 20.61 -8.53
C PRO A 532 -7.54 20.93 -7.87
N THR A 533 -7.74 20.49 -6.64
CA THR A 533 -9.02 20.63 -5.91
C THR A 533 -9.54 22.07 -5.84
N HIS A 534 -8.67 23.07 -5.69
CA HIS A 534 -9.07 24.47 -5.67
C HIS A 534 -9.69 24.97 -6.99
N GLN A 535 -9.38 24.32 -8.12
CA GLN A 535 -10.01 24.57 -9.43
C GLN A 535 -11.34 23.81 -9.57
N LEU A 536 -11.59 22.81 -8.71
CA LEU A 536 -12.89 22.18 -8.50
C LEU A 536 -13.73 22.93 -7.44
N ASP A 537 -13.32 24.14 -7.05
CA ASP A 537 -13.97 25.02 -6.06
C ASP A 537 -13.92 24.53 -4.60
N TYR A 538 -13.00 23.64 -4.21
CA TYR A 538 -12.84 23.23 -2.81
C TYR A 538 -11.39 22.95 -2.40
N VAL A 539 -11.12 23.02 -1.10
CA VAL A 539 -9.87 22.53 -0.47
C VAL A 539 -10.21 21.76 0.81
N PHE A 540 -9.24 21.04 1.37
CA PHE A 540 -9.36 20.43 2.71
C PHE A 540 -8.62 21.31 3.72
N ASP A 541 -9.13 21.39 4.95
CA ASP A 541 -8.46 22.09 6.06
C ASP A 541 -7.11 21.45 6.40
N ALA A 542 -7.06 20.12 6.41
CA ALA A 542 -5.86 19.32 6.60
C ALA A 542 -5.91 18.08 5.72
N LEU A 543 -4.77 17.59 5.25
CA LEU A 543 -4.66 16.26 4.62
C LEU A 543 -4.18 15.21 5.62
N PRO A 544 -4.49 13.92 5.42
CA PRO A 544 -4.10 12.87 6.35
C PRO A 544 -2.58 12.77 6.45
N GLN A 545 -2.09 12.51 7.66
CA GLN A 545 -0.67 12.26 7.90
C GLN A 545 -0.37 10.77 7.76
N LEU A 546 0.78 10.45 7.17
CA LEU A 546 1.28 9.08 7.15
C LEU A 546 1.71 8.71 8.58
N ARG A 547 1.17 7.62 9.12
CA ARG A 547 1.64 7.08 10.40
C ARG A 547 2.95 6.35 10.12
N PRO A 548 4.05 6.61 10.86
CA PRO A 548 5.27 5.84 10.70
C PRO A 548 4.97 4.37 10.91
N ALA A 549 5.21 3.54 9.90
CA ALA A 549 5.21 2.10 10.11
C ALA A 549 6.21 1.78 11.23
N LEU A 550 5.74 1.21 12.34
CA LEU A 550 6.63 0.60 13.32
C LEU A 550 7.31 -0.60 12.64
N LEU A 551 8.56 -0.92 13.02
CA LEU A 551 9.24 -2.14 12.57
C LEU A 551 8.30 -3.33 12.82
N SER A 552 7.65 -3.85 11.77
CA SER A 552 6.67 -4.92 11.88
C SER A 552 7.13 -6.12 11.05
N GLU A 553 7.22 -7.27 11.70
CA GLU A 553 7.39 -8.56 11.04
C GLU A 553 6.32 -8.76 9.95
N LEU A 554 6.61 -9.57 8.93
CA LEU A 554 5.62 -9.94 7.93
C LEU A 554 4.38 -10.54 8.63
N PRO A 555 3.17 -10.05 8.33
CA PRO A 555 2.00 -10.45 9.08
C PRO A 555 1.58 -11.88 8.74
N THR A 556 1.00 -12.57 9.71
CA THR A 556 0.19 -13.76 9.48
C THR A 556 -1.26 -13.34 9.39
N LEU A 557 -1.94 -13.66 8.29
CA LEU A 557 -3.32 -13.29 8.02
C LEU A 557 -4.27 -14.50 8.07
N ALA A 558 -5.49 -14.25 8.53
CA ALA A 558 -6.66 -15.02 8.14
C ALA A 558 -7.13 -14.54 6.77
N LEU A 559 -6.98 -15.38 5.74
CA LEU A 559 -7.24 -15.01 4.34
C LEU A 559 -8.47 -15.74 3.80
N PHE A 560 -9.49 -14.96 3.43
CA PHE A 560 -10.66 -15.38 2.67
C PHE A 560 -10.38 -15.14 1.19
N GLU A 561 -10.31 -16.22 0.41
CA GLU A 561 -9.90 -16.13 -0.99
C GLU A 561 -11.07 -16.16 -1.95
N LYS A 562 -10.98 -15.35 -3.01
CA LYS A 562 -11.94 -15.38 -4.13
C LYS A 562 -13.39 -15.21 -3.65
N VAL A 563 -13.61 -14.27 -2.74
CA VAL A 563 -14.95 -13.91 -2.25
C VAL A 563 -15.65 -13.08 -3.33
N ASP A 564 -16.70 -13.63 -3.92
CA ASP A 564 -17.51 -12.92 -4.92
C ASP A 564 -18.55 -12.02 -4.23
N VAL A 565 -18.07 -10.85 -3.81
CA VAL A 565 -18.88 -9.82 -3.15
C VAL A 565 -19.87 -9.13 -4.10
N ALA A 566 -19.65 -9.23 -5.42
CA ALA A 566 -20.45 -8.57 -6.43
C ALA A 566 -21.72 -9.35 -6.77
N LEU A 567 -21.62 -10.68 -6.79
CA LEU A 567 -22.69 -11.56 -7.27
C LEU A 567 -23.01 -12.73 -6.33
N SER A 568 -22.29 -13.00 -5.26
CA SER A 568 -22.52 -14.22 -4.44
C SER A 568 -22.87 -13.95 -2.98
N LEU A 569 -23.22 -12.71 -2.60
CA LEU A 569 -23.69 -12.37 -1.26
C LEU A 569 -25.19 -12.09 -1.26
N ARG A 570 -26.00 -13.06 -1.72
CA ARG A 570 -27.45 -12.86 -1.92
C ARG A 570 -28.30 -13.62 -0.92
N ASP A 571 -29.32 -12.97 -0.41
CA ASP A 571 -30.33 -13.62 0.41
C ASP A 571 -31.35 -14.44 -0.43
N GLN A 572 -32.32 -15.07 0.23
CA GLN A 572 -33.36 -15.89 -0.40
C GLN A 572 -34.28 -15.09 -1.35
N GLU A 573 -34.32 -13.77 -1.20
CA GLU A 573 -35.10 -12.85 -2.02
C GLU A 573 -34.25 -12.21 -3.15
N ASP A 574 -33.02 -12.68 -3.35
CA ASP A 574 -32.04 -12.18 -4.33
C ASP A 574 -31.50 -10.77 -3.99
N ASN A 575 -31.69 -10.29 -2.76
CA ASN A 575 -31.11 -9.03 -2.31
C ASN A 575 -29.64 -9.21 -1.99
N MET A 576 -28.79 -8.29 -2.46
CA MET A 576 -27.38 -8.26 -2.08
C MET A 576 -27.22 -7.82 -0.63
N LYS A 577 -26.28 -8.46 0.06
CA LYS A 577 -25.96 -8.26 1.48
C LYS A 577 -24.49 -7.90 1.65
N SER A 578 -24.21 -7.06 2.65
CA SER A 578 -22.86 -6.82 3.17
C SER A 578 -22.67 -7.56 4.50
N PHE A 579 -21.43 -7.98 4.78
CA PHE A 579 -21.09 -8.68 6.01
C PHE A 579 -19.79 -8.18 6.65
N GLU A 580 -19.76 -8.17 7.97
CA GLU A 580 -18.57 -8.10 8.81
C GLU A 580 -18.09 -9.54 9.05
N LEU A 581 -16.85 -9.85 8.69
CA LEU A 581 -16.25 -11.18 8.85
C LEU A 581 -15.36 -11.19 10.08
N HIS A 582 -15.92 -11.57 11.22
CA HIS A 582 -15.24 -11.58 12.52
C HIS A 582 -14.44 -12.86 12.72
N VAL A 583 -13.15 -12.74 13.00
CA VAL A 583 -12.23 -13.89 13.06
C VAL A 583 -11.79 -14.17 14.50
N PHE A 584 -11.90 -15.44 14.88
CA PHE A 584 -11.37 -15.99 16.12
C PHE A 584 -10.24 -16.98 15.81
N VAL A 585 -9.13 -16.83 16.51
CA VAL A 585 -7.98 -17.72 16.47
C VAL A 585 -8.10 -18.70 17.63
N VAL A 586 -8.29 -19.97 17.30
CA VAL A 586 -8.56 -21.04 18.28
C VAL A 586 -7.41 -22.04 18.21
N PRO A 587 -6.75 -22.38 19.34
CA PRO A 587 -5.79 -23.47 19.35
C PRO A 587 -6.42 -24.76 18.81
N ALA A 588 -5.74 -25.47 17.91
CA ALA A 588 -6.28 -26.66 17.24
C ALA A 588 -6.70 -27.75 18.25
N ARG A 589 -6.00 -27.86 19.38
CA ARG A 589 -6.34 -28.74 20.51
C ARG A 589 -7.69 -28.42 21.17
N SER A 590 -8.20 -27.21 20.98
CA SER A 590 -9.44 -26.69 21.58
C SER A 590 -10.57 -26.55 20.56
N GLN A 591 -10.40 -27.04 19.32
CA GLN A 591 -11.43 -26.88 18.28
C GLN A 591 -12.70 -27.70 18.55
N GLU A 592 -12.56 -28.87 19.17
CA GLU A 592 -13.68 -29.78 19.41
C GLU A 592 -14.60 -29.18 20.47
N GLY A 593 -15.87 -28.94 20.09
CA GLY A 593 -16.85 -28.33 20.98
C GLY A 593 -16.77 -26.81 21.10
N PHE A 594 -15.98 -26.13 20.25
CA PHE A 594 -16.01 -24.68 20.16
C PHE A 594 -17.43 -24.18 19.85
N GLN A 595 -17.93 -23.25 20.67
CA GLN A 595 -19.23 -22.61 20.49
C GLN A 595 -19.01 -21.14 20.18
N HIS A 596 -19.64 -20.64 19.12
CA HIS A 596 -19.56 -19.23 18.77
C HIS A 596 -20.32 -18.38 19.82
N PRO A 597 -19.77 -17.22 20.25
CA PRO A 597 -20.43 -16.33 21.20
C PRO A 597 -21.54 -15.48 20.56
N THR A 598 -22.33 -16.02 19.63
CA THR A 598 -23.40 -15.26 18.91
C THR A 598 -24.52 -14.77 19.83
N ASP A 599 -24.66 -15.35 21.02
CA ASP A 599 -25.61 -14.91 22.05
C ASP A 599 -25.13 -13.67 22.83
N LEU A 600 -23.86 -13.29 22.69
CA LEU A 600 -23.26 -12.12 23.32
C LEU A 600 -23.15 -10.97 22.31
N PRO A 601 -23.24 -9.70 22.78
CA PRO A 601 -22.96 -8.56 21.93
C PRO A 601 -21.50 -8.57 21.45
N ALA A 602 -21.25 -8.05 20.26
CA ALA A 602 -19.95 -8.12 19.60
C ALA A 602 -18.82 -7.46 20.41
N GLU A 603 -19.15 -6.50 21.27
CA GLU A 603 -18.21 -5.81 22.15
C GLU A 603 -17.62 -6.72 23.23
N GLU A 604 -18.33 -7.79 23.60
CA GLU A 604 -17.92 -8.74 24.62
C GLU A 604 -17.07 -9.89 24.06
N TRP A 605 -17.07 -10.10 22.74
CA TRP A 605 -16.36 -11.21 22.09
C TRP A 605 -14.85 -11.27 22.38
N PRO A 606 -14.08 -10.16 22.43
CA PRO A 606 -12.66 -10.23 22.77
C PRO A 606 -12.44 -10.75 24.19
N ARG A 607 -13.26 -10.29 25.14
CA ARG A 607 -13.20 -10.75 26.53
C ARG A 607 -13.60 -12.21 26.63
N TRP A 608 -14.70 -12.59 25.97
CA TRP A 608 -15.17 -13.98 25.92
C TRP A 608 -14.08 -14.90 25.34
N ALA A 609 -13.44 -14.50 24.24
CA ALA A 609 -12.40 -15.30 23.60
C ALA A 609 -11.23 -15.55 24.57
N SER A 610 -10.76 -14.51 25.25
CA SER A 610 -9.70 -14.61 26.25
C SER A 610 -10.08 -15.54 27.41
N GLU A 611 -11.32 -15.45 27.93
CA GLU A 611 -11.82 -16.31 29.00
C GLU A 611 -11.95 -17.79 28.58
N HIS A 612 -12.01 -18.08 27.27
CA HIS A 612 -12.12 -19.43 26.70
C HIS A 612 -10.82 -19.94 26.07
N GLY A 613 -9.68 -19.29 26.33
CA GLY A 613 -8.36 -19.71 25.84
C GLY A 613 -8.21 -19.58 24.32
N CYS A 614 -8.99 -18.70 23.71
CA CYS A 614 -8.92 -18.31 22.30
C CYS A 614 -8.54 -16.83 22.19
N SER A 615 -8.35 -16.35 20.96
CA SER A 615 -8.12 -14.93 20.72
C SER A 615 -9.06 -14.40 19.63
N TYR A 616 -9.48 -13.16 19.76
CA TYR A 616 -10.31 -12.49 18.77
C TYR A 616 -9.44 -11.52 17.96
N ALA A 617 -9.43 -11.68 16.65
CA ALA A 617 -8.54 -10.95 15.75
C ALA A 617 -9.12 -9.64 15.22
N GLY A 618 -10.41 -9.41 15.39
CA GLY A 618 -11.10 -8.32 14.70
C GLY A 618 -11.87 -8.82 13.50
N TRP A 619 -12.08 -7.94 12.53
CA TRP A 619 -12.95 -8.22 11.40
C TRP A 619 -12.54 -7.46 10.14
N ALA A 620 -12.97 -7.99 9.00
CA ALA A 620 -12.86 -7.33 7.70
C ALA A 620 -14.20 -7.35 6.95
N THR A 621 -14.33 -6.53 5.92
CA THR A 621 -15.62 -6.28 5.25
C THR A 621 -15.78 -7.07 3.96
N ALA A 622 -16.89 -7.81 3.84
CA ALA A 622 -17.41 -8.31 2.58
C ALA A 622 -18.56 -7.39 2.12
N PHE A 623 -18.24 -6.33 1.38
CA PHE A 623 -19.20 -5.29 1.00
C PHE A 623 -19.99 -5.68 -0.26
N GLY A 624 -21.29 -5.92 -0.10
CA GLY A 624 -22.16 -6.44 -1.15
C GLY A 624 -22.32 -5.49 -2.33
N GLY A 625 -22.21 -6.02 -3.54
CA GLY A 625 -22.51 -5.31 -4.79
C GLY A 625 -24.00 -5.02 -5.01
N LYS A 626 -24.37 -4.71 -6.26
CA LYS A 626 -25.77 -4.54 -6.70
C LYS A 626 -26.34 -5.75 -7.45
N GLY A 627 -25.56 -6.84 -7.54
CA GLY A 627 -26.00 -8.09 -8.15
C GLY A 627 -26.02 -8.06 -9.68
N ARG A 628 -26.73 -9.03 -10.28
CA ARG A 628 -26.66 -9.35 -11.71
C ARG A 628 -27.31 -8.31 -12.63
N SER A 629 -28.13 -7.41 -12.13
CA SER A 629 -28.70 -6.34 -12.96
C SER A 629 -27.67 -5.26 -13.28
N CYS A 630 -26.76 -4.98 -12.35
CA CYS A 630 -25.74 -3.94 -12.46
C CYS A 630 -24.66 -4.31 -13.50
N LYS A 631 -24.41 -3.39 -14.45
CA LYS A 631 -23.33 -3.56 -15.44
C LYS A 631 -21.96 -3.63 -14.75
N ASN A 632 -21.69 -2.71 -13.83
CA ASN A 632 -20.40 -2.63 -13.14
C ASN A 632 -20.08 -3.90 -12.34
N CYS A 633 -21.06 -4.51 -11.68
CA CYS A 633 -20.86 -5.73 -10.88
C CYS A 633 -20.58 -6.98 -11.71
N LYS A 634 -20.93 -7.01 -13.01
CA LYS A 634 -20.63 -8.13 -13.90
C LYS A 634 -19.19 -8.16 -14.38
N GLU A 635 -18.56 -7.00 -14.43
CA GLU A 635 -17.18 -6.84 -14.91
C GLU A 635 -16.15 -7.04 -13.78
N THR A 636 -16.58 -7.04 -12.52
CA THR A 636 -15.70 -7.16 -11.35
C THR A 636 -15.39 -8.61 -10.99
N ARG A 637 -14.13 -8.88 -10.63
CA ARG A 637 -13.66 -10.19 -10.21
C ARG A 637 -13.89 -10.42 -8.70
N PRO A 638 -13.90 -11.70 -8.24
CA PRO A 638 -13.86 -12.02 -6.81
C PRO A 638 -12.64 -11.40 -6.13
N VAL A 639 -12.79 -11.02 -4.85
CA VAL A 639 -11.76 -10.30 -4.08
C VAL A 639 -11.20 -11.17 -2.97
N ASN A 640 -9.99 -10.87 -2.52
CA ASN A 640 -9.45 -11.44 -1.28
C ASN A 640 -9.78 -10.51 -0.12
N ILE A 641 -10.16 -11.10 1.02
CA ILE A 641 -10.42 -10.36 2.26
C ILE A 641 -9.50 -10.95 3.32
N SER A 642 -8.88 -10.12 4.14
CA SER A 642 -7.93 -10.59 5.14
C SER A 642 -8.01 -9.83 6.46
N VAL A 643 -7.66 -10.53 7.54
CA VAL A 643 -7.53 -9.99 8.91
C VAL A 643 -6.16 -10.40 9.44
N ASP A 644 -5.40 -9.46 10.01
CA ASP A 644 -4.12 -9.78 10.66
C ASP A 644 -4.37 -10.55 11.97
N ILE A 645 -3.67 -11.66 12.15
CA ILE A 645 -3.77 -12.52 13.33
C ILE A 645 -2.45 -12.64 14.09
N SER A 646 -1.44 -11.85 13.72
CA SER A 646 -0.07 -11.95 14.25
C SER A 646 -0.02 -11.70 15.75
N GLU A 647 -0.70 -10.66 16.22
CA GLU A 647 -0.78 -10.37 17.66
C GLU A 647 -1.57 -11.44 18.41
N GLN A 648 -2.63 -11.96 17.79
CA GLN A 648 -3.50 -12.96 18.38
C GLN A 648 -2.77 -14.28 18.59
N LEU A 649 -1.92 -14.70 17.64
CA LEU A 649 -1.05 -15.86 17.79
C LEU A 649 -0.10 -15.69 18.99
N ARG A 650 0.54 -14.52 19.13
CA ARG A 650 1.39 -14.21 20.28
C ARG A 650 0.60 -14.21 21.60
N ALA A 651 -0.62 -13.69 21.60
CA ALA A 651 -1.45 -13.58 22.79
C ALA A 651 -1.85 -14.94 23.39
N ILE A 652 -1.99 -15.97 22.56
CA ILE A 652 -2.32 -17.35 23.00
C ILE A 652 -1.10 -18.28 23.02
N ASP A 653 0.10 -17.75 22.75
CA ASP A 653 1.35 -18.50 22.66
C ASP A 653 1.28 -19.68 21.68
N GLU A 654 0.75 -19.42 20.47
CA GLU A 654 0.63 -20.41 19.40
C GLU A 654 1.37 -20.01 18.13
N THR A 655 1.76 -21.02 17.35
CA THR A 655 2.21 -20.81 15.97
C THR A 655 1.03 -20.92 15.00
N ARG A 656 1.18 -20.32 13.81
CA ARG A 656 0.20 -20.39 12.72
C ARG A 656 -0.20 -21.82 12.31
N HIS A 657 0.62 -22.82 12.65
CA HIS A 657 0.41 -24.22 12.30
C HIS A 657 -0.47 -24.98 13.30
N ASN A 658 -0.64 -24.44 14.51
CA ASN A 658 -1.33 -25.08 15.62
C ASN A 658 -2.69 -24.42 15.93
N VAL A 659 -3.26 -23.67 15.00
CA VAL A 659 -4.53 -22.97 15.17
C VAL A 659 -5.51 -23.30 14.07
N VAL A 660 -6.79 -23.12 14.39
CA VAL A 660 -7.88 -23.09 13.42
C VAL A 660 -8.60 -21.75 13.52
N LEU A 661 -9.15 -21.30 12.40
CA LEU A 661 -9.92 -20.07 12.33
C LEU A 661 -11.41 -20.39 12.49
N LYS A 662 -12.09 -19.61 13.31
CA LYS A 662 -13.54 -19.63 13.48
C LYS A 662 -14.10 -18.27 13.14
N THR A 663 -15.17 -18.24 12.36
CA THR A 663 -15.70 -16.98 11.81
C THR A 663 -17.16 -16.76 12.18
N ILE A 664 -17.50 -15.54 12.60
CA ILE A 664 -18.88 -15.06 12.70
C ILE A 664 -19.10 -14.02 11.61
N CYS A 665 -20.19 -14.15 10.85
CA CYS A 665 -20.64 -13.17 9.89
C CYS A 665 -21.73 -12.30 10.53
N VAL A 666 -21.52 -10.99 10.60
CA VAL A 666 -22.55 -10.03 11.02
C VAL A 666 -23.07 -9.32 9.79
N ASP A 667 -24.36 -9.42 9.49
CA ASP A 667 -24.94 -8.81 8.30
C ASP A 667 -25.14 -7.28 8.44
N GLU A 668 -25.52 -6.62 7.35
CA GLU A 668 -25.74 -5.17 7.26
C GLU A 668 -26.78 -4.60 8.25
N VAL A 669 -27.57 -5.46 8.93
CA VAL A 669 -28.52 -5.05 9.96
C VAL A 669 -28.17 -5.54 11.37
N GLY A 670 -26.99 -6.14 11.54
CA GLY A 670 -26.45 -6.55 12.83
C GLY A 670 -26.76 -7.99 13.25
N GLU A 671 -27.28 -8.84 12.36
CA GLU A 671 -27.53 -10.25 12.66
C GLU A 671 -26.23 -11.07 12.59
N ALA A 672 -25.83 -11.67 13.71
CA ALA A 672 -24.62 -12.48 13.84
C ALA A 672 -24.90 -13.98 13.61
N VAL A 673 -24.15 -14.61 12.71
CA VAL A 673 -24.32 -16.02 12.31
C VAL A 673 -22.95 -16.68 12.14
N PRO A 674 -22.71 -17.91 12.61
CA PRO A 674 -21.49 -18.64 12.29
C PRO A 674 -21.33 -18.82 10.78
N LEU A 675 -20.11 -18.73 10.26
CA LEU A 675 -19.86 -18.82 8.82
C LEU A 675 -20.38 -20.14 8.21
N GLU A 676 -20.35 -21.23 8.96
CA GLU A 676 -20.84 -22.55 8.54
C GLU A 676 -22.36 -22.58 8.32
N GLU A 677 -23.09 -21.64 8.91
CA GLU A 677 -24.54 -21.54 8.87
C GLU A 677 -25.04 -20.47 7.89
N ILE A 678 -24.14 -19.73 7.22
CA ILE A 678 -24.51 -18.58 6.38
C ILE A 678 -25.49 -18.95 5.26
N GLN A 679 -25.25 -20.08 4.58
CA GLN A 679 -26.12 -20.56 3.50
C GLN A 679 -27.47 -21.06 4.01
N GLN A 680 -27.50 -21.64 5.21
CA GLN A 680 -28.74 -22.04 5.85
C GLN A 680 -29.57 -20.82 6.22
N ARG A 681 -28.93 -19.76 6.71
CA ARG A 681 -29.61 -18.57 7.21
C ARG A 681 -30.07 -17.62 6.10
N PHE A 682 -29.21 -17.38 5.11
CA PHE A 682 -29.44 -16.38 4.05
C PHE A 682 -29.75 -17.02 2.70
N GLY A 683 -29.46 -18.31 2.48
CA GLY A 683 -29.76 -19.03 1.24
C GLY A 683 -28.51 -19.56 0.54
N GLU A 684 -28.70 -20.56 -0.33
CA GLU A 684 -27.61 -21.29 -1.00
C GLU A 684 -26.69 -20.39 -1.87
N ASN A 685 -27.22 -19.24 -2.33
CA ASN A 685 -26.51 -18.26 -3.14
C ASN A 685 -25.66 -17.27 -2.32
N CYS A 686 -25.67 -17.34 -0.99
CA CYS A 686 -24.82 -16.54 -0.10
C CYS A 686 -23.55 -17.33 0.21
N ILE A 687 -22.47 -17.10 -0.53
CA ILE A 687 -21.25 -17.89 -0.48
C ILE A 687 -20.10 -17.05 0.04
N ILE A 688 -19.56 -17.43 1.19
CA ILE A 688 -18.32 -16.91 1.76
C ILE A 688 -17.41 -18.12 2.05
N PRO A 689 -16.25 -18.24 1.39
CA PRO A 689 -15.30 -19.32 1.65
C PRO A 689 -14.78 -19.31 3.09
N GLN A 690 -14.42 -20.47 3.62
CA GLN A 690 -13.71 -20.55 4.90
C GLN A 690 -12.32 -19.92 4.78
N PRO A 691 -11.87 -19.13 5.76
CA PRO A 691 -10.55 -18.52 5.71
C PRO A 691 -9.47 -19.57 5.96
N ARG A 692 -8.30 -19.35 5.38
CA ARG A 692 -7.08 -20.11 5.72
C ARG A 692 -6.06 -19.22 6.39
N VAL A 693 -5.22 -19.83 7.23
CA VAL A 693 -4.07 -19.14 7.81
C VAL A 693 -2.99 -19.02 6.73
N ALA A 694 -2.62 -17.79 6.39
CA ALA A 694 -1.55 -17.46 5.46
C ALA A 694 -0.51 -16.61 6.20
N GLY A 695 0.78 -16.81 5.94
CA GLY A 695 1.82 -16.05 6.65
C GLY A 695 3.20 -16.36 6.10
N PRO A 696 4.26 -15.73 6.64
CA PRO A 696 5.62 -15.85 6.15
C PRO A 696 6.11 -17.30 6.09
N LEU A 697 7.15 -17.55 5.29
CA LEU A 697 7.75 -18.88 5.10
C LEU A 697 8.00 -19.61 6.43
N PHE A 698 8.53 -18.91 7.43
CA PHE A 698 8.72 -19.44 8.78
C PHE A 698 7.94 -18.61 9.79
N ALA A 699 7.25 -19.26 10.74
CA ALA A 699 6.58 -18.60 11.85
C ALA A 699 7.59 -17.93 12.81
N SER A 700 8.81 -18.46 12.90
CA SER A 700 9.91 -17.84 13.62
C SER A 700 11.26 -18.14 12.96
N THR A 701 12.05 -17.09 12.75
CA THR A 701 13.45 -17.25 12.30
C THR A 701 14.38 -17.73 13.41
N ASP A 702 13.98 -17.57 14.68
CA ASP A 702 14.80 -17.97 15.83
C ASP A 702 14.65 -19.44 16.21
N LEU A 703 13.56 -20.08 15.80
CA LEU A 703 13.33 -21.51 16.04
C LEU A 703 14.41 -22.37 15.33
N ILE A 704 15.11 -23.20 16.09
CA ILE A 704 16.17 -24.08 15.58
C ILE A 704 15.59 -25.44 15.17
N LEU A 705 15.66 -25.76 13.88
CA LEU A 705 15.29 -27.07 13.35
C LEU A 705 16.54 -27.93 13.12
N SER A 706 16.58 -29.10 13.76
CA SER A 706 17.69 -30.04 13.69
C SER A 706 17.25 -31.47 14.03
N LYS A 707 18.06 -32.45 13.66
CA LYS A 707 17.86 -33.85 14.03
C LYS A 707 17.86 -34.06 15.55
N THR A 708 18.66 -33.29 16.30
CA THR A 708 18.75 -33.40 17.76
C THR A 708 17.52 -32.81 18.46
N THR A 709 17.02 -31.67 18.00
CA THR A 709 15.79 -31.06 18.53
C THR A 709 14.55 -31.91 18.22
N ALA A 710 14.48 -32.55 17.05
CA ALA A 710 13.43 -33.51 16.71
C ALA A 710 13.44 -34.78 17.60
N SER A 711 14.62 -35.22 18.07
CA SER A 711 14.74 -36.37 18.97
C SER A 711 14.40 -36.08 20.44
N ALA A 712 14.53 -34.82 20.87
CA ALA A 712 14.27 -34.37 22.25
C ALA A 712 12.77 -34.09 22.52
N SER A 713 11.99 -33.81 21.48
CA SER A 713 10.53 -33.62 21.51
C SER A 713 9.73 -34.94 21.43
N ALA A 714 10.38 -36.09 21.66
CA ALA A 714 9.73 -37.39 21.63
C ALA A 714 8.70 -37.60 22.78
N GLU A 715 8.65 -36.70 23.77
CA GLU A 715 7.51 -36.54 24.66
C GLU A 715 6.64 -35.36 24.15
N ALA A 716 5.56 -35.72 23.45
CA ALA A 716 4.64 -34.85 22.69
C ALA A 716 5.23 -34.27 21.40
N SER A 717 4.88 -34.89 20.27
CA SER A 717 5.10 -34.35 18.93
C SER A 717 4.44 -32.96 18.81
N ASP A 718 5.23 -31.90 18.95
CA ASP A 718 4.77 -30.54 18.66
C ASP A 718 4.46 -30.44 17.16
N LEU A 719 3.17 -30.43 16.83
CA LEU A 719 2.64 -30.25 15.47
C LEU A 719 3.24 -29.02 14.77
N GLY A 720 3.63 -27.99 15.54
CA GLY A 720 4.24 -26.76 15.03
C GLY A 720 5.64 -27.00 14.47
N THR A 721 6.49 -27.71 15.20
CA THR A 721 7.85 -28.07 14.75
C THR A 721 7.83 -28.97 13.50
N SER A 722 6.88 -29.91 13.42
CA SER A 722 6.72 -30.77 12.22
C SER A 722 6.26 -29.96 11.01
N ALA A 723 5.31 -29.04 11.19
CA ALA A 723 4.84 -28.18 10.11
C ALA A 723 5.93 -27.20 9.61
N GLU A 724 6.70 -26.60 10.52
CA GLU A 724 7.89 -25.79 10.18
C GLU A 724 8.95 -26.60 9.43
N THR A 725 9.15 -27.86 9.82
CA THR A 725 10.07 -28.78 9.12
C THR A 725 9.55 -29.12 7.72
N SER A 726 8.26 -29.38 7.57
CA SER A 726 7.64 -29.60 6.26
C SER A 726 7.81 -28.37 5.36
N GLN A 727 7.69 -27.17 5.93
CA GLN A 727 7.86 -25.94 5.18
C GLN A 727 9.30 -25.69 4.74
N LEU A 728 10.28 -25.98 5.61
CA LEU A 728 11.70 -26.02 5.27
C LEU A 728 11.98 -27.03 4.15
N GLN A 729 11.45 -28.25 4.26
CA GLN A 729 11.62 -29.29 3.24
C GLN A 729 11.01 -28.89 1.91
N TRP A 730 9.82 -28.25 1.91
CA TRP A 730 9.21 -27.73 0.70
C TRP A 730 10.11 -26.69 0.04
N TYR A 731 10.66 -25.73 0.80
CA TYR A 731 11.60 -24.74 0.25
C TYR A 731 12.81 -25.42 -0.37
N LEU A 732 13.44 -26.34 0.38
CA LEU A 732 14.60 -27.07 -0.10
C LEU A 732 14.26 -27.94 -1.32
N HIS A 733 13.05 -28.47 -1.42
CA HIS A 733 12.59 -29.26 -2.56
C HIS A 733 12.40 -28.38 -3.80
N GLN A 734 11.70 -27.24 -3.67
CA GLN A 734 11.49 -26.33 -4.81
C GLN A 734 12.80 -25.86 -5.42
N PHE A 735 13.78 -25.53 -4.58
CA PHE A 735 15.10 -25.08 -5.04
C PHE A 735 16.09 -26.21 -5.30
N GLY A 736 15.61 -27.47 -5.25
CA GLY A 736 16.34 -28.66 -5.69
C GLY A 736 17.44 -29.17 -4.75
N PHE A 737 17.42 -28.78 -3.48
CA PHE A 737 18.31 -29.26 -2.43
C PHE A 737 17.80 -30.54 -1.74
N TYR A 738 16.49 -30.79 -1.76
CA TYR A 738 15.81 -31.92 -1.09
C TYR A 738 15.13 -32.84 -2.11
N PRO A 739 15.54 -34.12 -2.25
CA PRO A 739 15.00 -35.05 -3.24
C PRO A 739 13.70 -35.76 -2.79
N GLY A 740 13.37 -35.69 -1.51
CA GLY A 740 12.19 -36.33 -0.93
C GLY A 740 10.95 -35.46 -1.01
N LYS A 741 9.78 -36.06 -0.77
CA LYS A 741 8.56 -35.27 -0.53
C LYS A 741 8.60 -34.67 0.88
N PRO A 742 8.15 -33.43 1.10
CA PRO A 742 8.00 -32.88 2.43
C PRO A 742 7.10 -33.78 3.28
N ASP A 743 7.61 -34.22 4.43
CA ASP A 743 6.95 -35.14 5.36
C ASP A 743 6.91 -34.61 6.81
N GLY A 744 7.59 -33.49 7.07
CA GLY A 744 7.66 -32.86 8.38
C GLY A 744 8.59 -33.54 9.38
N ASP A 745 9.40 -34.53 8.95
CA ASP A 745 10.40 -35.21 9.78
C ASP A 745 11.82 -34.70 9.47
N PHE A 746 12.53 -34.21 10.49
CA PHE A 746 13.90 -33.73 10.33
C PHE A 746 14.89 -34.91 10.38
N GLY A 747 14.85 -35.75 9.35
CA GLY A 747 15.69 -36.93 9.19
C GLY A 747 17.03 -36.67 8.48
N ASP A 748 17.76 -37.74 8.18
CA ASP A 748 19.07 -37.69 7.50
C ASP A 748 19.02 -36.97 6.15
N GLN A 749 17.93 -37.13 5.40
CA GLN A 749 17.76 -36.47 4.10
C GLN A 749 17.58 -34.96 4.24
N THR A 750 16.81 -34.52 5.25
CA THR A 750 16.61 -33.09 5.53
C THR A 750 17.89 -32.44 6.02
N GLU A 751 18.62 -33.06 6.95
CA GLU A 751 19.92 -32.56 7.41
C GLU A 751 20.91 -32.43 6.24
N ALA A 752 20.98 -33.43 5.35
CA ALA A 752 21.82 -33.38 4.18
C ALA A 752 21.40 -32.25 3.21
N ALA A 753 20.10 -32.04 3.00
CA ALA A 753 19.59 -30.97 2.16
C ALA A 753 19.88 -29.58 2.73
N VAL A 754 19.75 -29.40 4.05
CA VAL A 754 20.16 -28.16 4.74
C VAL A 754 21.65 -27.91 4.54
N LYS A 755 22.52 -28.92 4.71
CA LYS A 755 23.96 -28.76 4.46
C LYS A 755 24.27 -28.33 3.02
N ARG A 756 23.56 -28.88 2.03
CA ARG A 756 23.74 -28.51 0.62
C ARG A 756 23.34 -27.05 0.38
N PHE A 757 22.17 -26.65 0.87
CA PHE A 757 21.73 -25.25 0.80
C PHE A 757 22.76 -24.33 1.46
N GLN A 758 23.20 -24.67 2.68
CA GLN A 758 24.19 -23.90 3.42
C GLN A 758 25.51 -23.72 2.63
N GLN A 759 26.01 -24.81 2.04
CA GLN A 759 27.18 -24.78 1.16
C GLN A 759 26.96 -23.89 -0.07
N HIS A 760 25.79 -23.99 -0.70
CA HIS A 760 25.43 -23.24 -1.89
C HIS A 760 25.42 -21.73 -1.64
N VAL A 761 24.84 -21.28 -0.52
CA VAL A 761 24.81 -19.86 -0.15
C VAL A 761 26.07 -19.40 0.61
N GLY A 762 27.08 -20.26 0.73
CA GLY A 762 28.37 -19.96 1.35
C GLY A 762 28.35 -19.80 2.87
N ILE A 763 27.33 -20.30 3.58
CA ILE A 763 27.23 -20.27 5.04
C ILE A 763 27.79 -21.58 5.65
N PHE A 764 28.10 -21.61 6.96
CA PHE A 764 28.66 -22.81 7.61
C PHE A 764 27.66 -23.99 7.55
N ALA A 765 28.12 -25.12 7.01
CA ALA A 765 27.27 -26.27 6.67
C ALA A 765 27.11 -27.28 7.83
N ASP A 766 26.49 -26.84 8.92
CA ASP A 766 26.24 -27.67 10.12
C ASP A 766 25.02 -28.60 10.00
N GLY A 767 24.15 -28.39 9.02
CA GLY A 767 22.89 -29.14 8.85
C GLY A 767 21.76 -28.68 9.76
N ILE A 768 21.92 -27.53 10.41
CA ILE A 768 20.95 -26.93 11.32
C ILE A 768 20.25 -25.76 10.61
N ALA A 769 18.93 -25.81 10.55
CA ALA A 769 18.13 -24.69 10.04
C ALA A 769 17.76 -23.74 11.20
N GLY A 770 18.75 -22.93 11.60
CA GLY A 770 18.60 -21.83 12.56
C GLY A 770 18.48 -20.43 11.91
N PRO A 771 18.60 -19.34 12.68
CA PRO A 771 18.38 -17.97 12.18
C PRO A 771 19.21 -17.60 10.95
N ILE A 772 20.47 -18.04 10.89
CA ILE A 772 21.36 -17.76 9.75
C ILE A 772 20.83 -18.41 8.47
N THR A 773 20.56 -19.72 8.53
CA THR A 773 20.01 -20.49 7.41
C THR A 773 18.67 -19.93 6.95
N LYS A 774 17.74 -19.66 7.88
CA LYS A 774 16.40 -19.14 7.57
C LYS A 774 16.45 -17.74 6.95
N ARG A 775 17.32 -16.85 7.44
CA ARG A 775 17.49 -15.51 6.83
C ARG A 775 18.08 -15.55 5.43
N ALA A 776 18.98 -16.49 5.16
CA ALA A 776 19.48 -16.72 3.80
C ALA A 776 18.34 -17.16 2.85
N MET A 777 17.40 -17.98 3.33
CA MET A 777 16.22 -18.39 2.56
C MET A 777 15.22 -17.24 2.31
N LEU A 778 15.15 -16.27 3.22
CA LEU A 778 14.27 -15.09 3.12
C LEU A 778 14.84 -13.95 2.26
N MET A 779 16.02 -14.16 1.68
CA MET A 779 16.60 -13.18 0.75
C MET A 779 15.82 -13.10 -0.55
N LYS A 780 15.79 -11.88 -1.09
CA LYS A 780 15.17 -11.53 -2.37
C LYS A 780 15.84 -12.32 -3.51
N ARG A 781 15.06 -13.08 -4.28
CA ARG A 781 15.56 -13.88 -5.40
C ARG A 781 15.21 -13.20 -6.72
N ASN A 782 16.03 -13.38 -7.75
CA ASN A 782 15.67 -12.96 -9.10
C ASN A 782 14.48 -13.79 -9.61
N ASP A 783 14.56 -15.12 -9.45
CA ASP A 783 13.49 -16.04 -9.85
C ASP A 783 13.25 -17.20 -8.87
N ALA A 784 12.30 -18.05 -9.25
CA ALA A 784 11.90 -19.27 -8.55
C ALA A 784 12.54 -20.55 -9.14
N LEU A 785 13.54 -20.45 -10.03
CA LEU A 785 14.17 -21.63 -10.64
C LEU A 785 15.03 -22.41 -9.62
N PRO A 786 15.17 -23.74 -9.78
CA PRO A 786 16.01 -24.55 -8.90
C PRO A 786 17.49 -24.13 -8.90
N ASP A 787 18.10 -24.11 -7.72
CA ASP A 787 19.52 -23.77 -7.54
C ASP A 787 20.45 -24.97 -7.80
N THR A 788 19.98 -26.18 -7.47
CA THR A 788 20.70 -27.45 -7.67
C THR A 788 19.75 -28.53 -8.16
N ILE A 789 20.27 -29.64 -8.68
CA ILE A 789 19.46 -30.66 -9.35
C ILE A 789 19.75 -32.01 -8.72
N PHE A 790 18.80 -32.51 -7.94
CA PHE A 790 18.74 -33.92 -7.55
C PHE A 790 17.51 -34.50 -8.27
N GLU A 791 17.66 -35.67 -8.89
CA GLU A 791 16.65 -36.39 -9.70
C GLU A 791 15.22 -36.20 -9.17
N MET A 792 14.49 -35.24 -9.75
CA MET A 792 13.07 -35.07 -9.52
C MET A 792 12.36 -36.16 -10.33
N SER A 793 12.24 -37.35 -9.74
CA SER A 793 11.57 -38.55 -10.29
C SER A 793 12.31 -39.33 -11.38
N GLU A 794 12.05 -40.65 -11.44
CA GLU A 794 12.59 -41.60 -12.44
C GLU A 794 12.21 -41.28 -13.90
N SER A 795 11.40 -40.25 -14.17
CA SER A 795 11.01 -39.83 -15.53
C SER A 795 11.86 -38.71 -16.13
N ASP A 796 12.66 -38.01 -15.33
CA ASP A 796 13.41 -36.83 -15.79
C ASP A 796 14.85 -37.27 -16.14
N THR A 797 15.22 -37.17 -17.41
CA THR A 797 16.53 -37.64 -17.88
C THR A 797 17.61 -36.58 -17.62
N HIS A 798 18.84 -37.04 -17.41
CA HIS A 798 20.05 -36.19 -17.28
C HIS A 798 20.26 -35.17 -18.43
N GLU A 799 19.56 -35.31 -19.56
CA GLU A 799 19.65 -34.43 -20.74
C GLU A 799 18.87 -33.11 -20.59
N ASP A 800 17.96 -32.98 -19.62
CA ASP A 800 17.08 -31.80 -19.48
C ASP A 800 17.73 -30.60 -18.76
N PHE A 801 18.98 -30.72 -18.32
CA PHE A 801 19.56 -29.80 -17.33
C PHE A 801 21.02 -29.37 -17.57
N GLU A 802 21.64 -29.83 -18.67
CA GLU A 802 22.85 -29.18 -19.18
C GLU A 802 22.51 -27.81 -19.77
N ASP A 803 23.50 -26.92 -19.81
CA ASP A 803 23.36 -25.69 -20.59
C ASP A 803 23.19 -26.08 -22.05
N VAL A 804 22.04 -25.73 -22.61
CA VAL A 804 21.68 -26.11 -23.98
C VAL A 804 21.26 -24.84 -24.71
N PRO A 805 21.86 -24.54 -25.88
CA PRO A 805 21.45 -23.40 -26.68
C PRO A 805 19.95 -23.43 -26.94
N LYS A 806 19.23 -22.41 -26.47
CA LYS A 806 17.79 -22.27 -26.76
C LYS A 806 17.53 -21.83 -28.20
N PHE A 807 18.50 -21.15 -28.79
CA PHE A 807 18.45 -20.66 -30.17
C PHE A 807 19.62 -21.21 -30.97
N PRO A 808 19.46 -21.53 -32.26
CA PRO A 808 20.57 -21.92 -33.10
C PRO A 808 21.61 -20.80 -33.25
N ALA A 809 22.90 -21.15 -33.23
CA ALA A 809 23.97 -20.19 -33.51
C ALA A 809 23.78 -19.51 -34.88
N GLY A 810 23.99 -18.20 -34.92
CA GLY A 810 23.77 -17.32 -36.08
C GLY A 810 22.32 -16.91 -36.29
N SER A 811 21.37 -17.38 -35.49
CA SER A 811 19.95 -17.03 -35.65
C SER A 811 19.61 -15.63 -35.11
N THR A 812 18.50 -15.07 -35.61
CA THR A 812 17.89 -13.85 -35.08
C THR A 812 16.82 -14.20 -34.05
N VAL A 813 16.97 -13.70 -32.83
CA VAL A 813 15.99 -13.73 -31.74
C VAL A 813 15.18 -12.44 -31.81
N THR A 814 13.92 -12.55 -32.27
CA THR A 814 13.01 -11.42 -32.26
C THR A 814 12.45 -11.21 -30.87
N TRP A 815 12.40 -9.98 -30.39
CA TRP A 815 11.89 -9.67 -29.04
C TRP A 815 10.83 -8.58 -29.06
N TRP A 816 9.90 -8.67 -28.11
CA TRP A 816 8.83 -7.70 -27.92
C TRP A 816 8.71 -7.32 -26.46
N LEU A 817 8.75 -6.02 -26.20
CA LEU A 817 8.35 -5.43 -24.93
C LEU A 817 6.83 -5.32 -24.92
N GLY A 818 6.22 -6.08 -24.02
CA GLY A 818 4.80 -6.04 -23.78
C GLY A 818 4.40 -5.03 -22.72
N PRO A 819 3.17 -5.14 -22.19
CA PRO A 819 2.68 -4.23 -21.19
C PRO A 819 3.54 -4.19 -19.93
N HIS A 820 3.72 -2.98 -19.39
CA HIS A 820 4.57 -2.69 -18.26
C HIS A 820 3.97 -1.53 -17.43
N PRO A 821 4.41 -1.33 -16.16
CA PRO A 821 3.92 -0.24 -15.34
C PRO A 821 4.11 1.14 -16.01
N GLY A 822 3.08 1.98 -16.01
CA GLY A 822 3.07 3.24 -16.77
C GLY A 822 4.04 4.30 -16.26
N TYR A 823 4.46 4.23 -14.98
CA TYR A 823 5.51 5.11 -14.44
C TYR A 823 6.90 4.78 -15.00
N LEU A 824 7.09 3.61 -15.62
CA LEU A 824 8.29 3.31 -16.40
C LEU A 824 8.11 3.91 -17.78
N ASN A 825 8.88 4.96 -18.09
CA ASN A 825 8.87 5.53 -19.42
C ASN A 825 9.25 4.47 -20.46
N SER A 826 8.35 4.18 -21.41
CA SER A 826 8.53 3.09 -22.38
C SER A 826 9.81 3.21 -23.20
N ALA A 827 10.20 4.42 -23.61
CA ALA A 827 11.42 4.62 -24.40
C ALA A 827 12.68 4.33 -23.57
N HIS A 828 12.74 4.84 -22.34
CA HIS A 828 13.86 4.54 -21.42
C HIS A 828 13.90 3.05 -21.01
N LEU A 829 12.74 2.41 -20.86
CA LEU A 829 12.68 0.98 -20.60
C LEU A 829 13.18 0.18 -21.80
N GLU A 830 12.86 0.61 -23.02
CA GLU A 830 13.40 0.01 -24.24
C GLU A 830 14.92 0.17 -24.36
N GLU A 831 15.48 1.30 -23.91
CA GLU A 831 16.93 1.50 -23.78
C GLU A 831 17.56 0.51 -22.79
N GLU A 832 16.94 0.27 -21.63
CA GLU A 832 17.39 -0.75 -20.67
C GLU A 832 17.37 -2.16 -21.24
N VAL A 833 16.27 -2.52 -21.90
CA VAL A 833 16.13 -3.85 -22.52
C VAL A 833 17.20 -4.05 -23.58
N THR A 834 17.41 -3.03 -24.42
CA THR A 834 18.46 -3.03 -25.45
C THR A 834 19.85 -3.16 -24.83
N ALA A 835 20.12 -2.46 -23.73
CA ALA A 835 21.41 -2.57 -23.03
C ALA A 835 21.66 -3.97 -22.46
N ALA A 836 20.64 -4.60 -21.84
CA ALA A 836 20.73 -5.96 -21.32
C ALA A 836 20.99 -6.98 -22.43
N ILE A 837 20.26 -6.86 -23.54
CA ILE A 837 20.42 -7.70 -24.73
C ILE A 837 21.83 -7.55 -25.32
N ASN A 838 22.33 -6.32 -25.46
CA ASN A 838 23.64 -6.05 -26.04
C ASN A 838 24.79 -6.68 -25.24
N LEU A 839 24.70 -6.72 -23.91
CA LEU A 839 25.70 -7.37 -23.06
C LEU A 839 25.84 -8.86 -23.36
N TRP A 840 24.71 -9.56 -23.57
CA TRP A 840 24.74 -10.96 -23.99
C TRP A 840 25.12 -11.12 -25.46
N ALA A 841 24.62 -10.25 -26.35
CA ALA A 841 24.87 -10.31 -27.79
C ALA A 841 26.33 -10.05 -28.18
N GLU A 842 27.11 -9.35 -27.35
CA GLU A 842 28.56 -9.19 -27.57
C GLU A 842 29.32 -10.52 -27.52
N HIS A 843 28.76 -11.52 -26.82
CA HIS A 843 29.41 -12.80 -26.56
C HIS A 843 28.63 -14.00 -27.10
N ALA A 844 27.32 -13.90 -27.30
CA ALA A 844 26.51 -14.94 -27.93
C ALA A 844 26.58 -14.83 -29.46
N PRO A 845 26.67 -15.94 -30.22
CA PRO A 845 26.55 -15.91 -31.67
C PRO A 845 25.09 -15.76 -32.09
N LEU A 846 24.40 -14.72 -31.64
CA LEU A 846 22.99 -14.45 -31.92
C LEU A 846 22.80 -12.99 -32.33
N ASN A 847 21.81 -12.75 -33.17
CA ASN A 847 21.34 -11.40 -33.48
C ASN A 847 20.02 -11.15 -32.77
N PHE A 848 19.76 -9.92 -32.34
CA PHE A 848 18.50 -9.55 -31.70
C PHE A 848 17.81 -8.48 -32.52
N GLU A 849 16.49 -8.64 -32.70
CA GLU A 849 15.68 -7.71 -33.47
C GLU A 849 14.39 -7.39 -32.72
N ARG A 850 14.13 -6.09 -32.50
CA ARG A 850 12.87 -5.62 -31.92
C ARG A 850 11.75 -5.78 -32.94
N VAL A 851 10.62 -6.37 -32.52
CA VAL A 851 9.40 -6.47 -33.34
C VAL A 851 8.24 -5.79 -32.65
N GLU A 852 7.26 -5.29 -33.41
CA GLU A 852 6.14 -4.51 -32.88
C GLU A 852 4.98 -5.36 -32.30
N SER A 853 4.96 -6.67 -32.54
CA SER A 853 3.86 -7.54 -32.10
C SER A 853 4.34 -8.77 -31.33
N ARG A 854 3.56 -9.16 -30.32
CA ARG A 854 3.78 -10.39 -29.52
C ARG A 854 3.91 -11.64 -30.39
N SER A 855 3.07 -11.80 -31.41
CA SER A 855 3.05 -13.00 -32.26
C SER A 855 4.28 -13.15 -33.16
N ALA A 856 5.03 -12.07 -33.39
CA ALA A 856 6.28 -12.10 -34.15
C ALA A 856 7.51 -12.30 -33.26
N ALA A 857 7.36 -12.23 -31.94
CA ALA A 857 8.46 -12.32 -30.99
C ALA A 857 8.73 -13.77 -30.57
N LYS A 858 10.02 -14.10 -30.45
CA LYS A 858 10.51 -15.32 -29.80
C LYS A 858 10.77 -15.11 -28.31
N LEU A 859 11.08 -13.88 -27.92
CA LEU A 859 11.29 -13.43 -26.55
C LEU A 859 10.25 -12.35 -26.20
N VAL A 860 9.37 -12.66 -25.25
CA VAL A 860 8.38 -11.72 -24.73
C VAL A 860 8.83 -11.19 -23.38
N ILE A 861 8.80 -9.87 -23.16
CA ILE A 861 9.14 -9.25 -21.88
C ILE A 861 7.91 -8.52 -21.34
N THR A 862 7.38 -8.92 -20.18
CA THR A 862 6.11 -8.43 -19.61
C THR A 862 6.17 -8.26 -18.09
N TRP A 863 5.12 -7.68 -17.50
CA TRP A 863 4.86 -7.66 -16.07
C TRP A 863 3.55 -8.39 -15.78
N GLY A 864 3.51 -9.20 -14.73
CA GLY A 864 2.35 -10.00 -14.34
C GLY A 864 2.24 -10.19 -12.83
N ASP A 865 1.03 -10.47 -12.35
CA ASP A 865 0.80 -10.82 -10.94
C ASP A 865 1.20 -12.28 -10.69
N GLN A 866 2.31 -12.48 -9.97
CA GLN A 866 2.85 -13.81 -9.67
C GLN A 866 2.26 -14.44 -8.40
N ALA A 867 1.40 -13.74 -7.67
CA ALA A 867 1.00 -14.19 -6.33
C ALA A 867 -0.03 -15.33 -6.31
N GLU A 868 -0.78 -15.52 -7.40
CA GLU A 868 -1.67 -16.69 -7.51
C GLU A 868 -0.89 -18.00 -7.66
N GLN A 869 0.35 -17.94 -8.16
CA GLN A 869 1.19 -19.11 -8.46
C GLN A 869 2.12 -19.50 -7.31
N ASN A 870 2.18 -18.69 -6.25
CA ASN A 870 3.07 -18.91 -5.11
C ASN A 870 2.27 -19.37 -3.88
N GLU A 871 2.50 -20.60 -3.39
CA GLU A 871 1.91 -21.07 -2.13
C GLU A 871 2.38 -20.22 -0.93
N PHE A 872 3.48 -19.49 -1.08
CA PHE A 872 3.92 -18.42 -0.19
C PHE A 872 3.24 -17.10 -0.49
N LYS A 873 1.93 -16.99 -0.30
CA LYS A 873 1.20 -15.71 -0.37
C LYS A 873 1.67 -14.60 0.59
N PHE A 874 2.85 -14.76 1.19
CA PHE A 874 3.61 -13.90 2.10
C PHE A 874 5.14 -13.96 1.93
N ASP A 875 5.71 -14.33 0.77
CA ASP A 875 7.04 -13.74 0.50
C ASP A 875 6.92 -12.21 0.32
N GLY A 876 5.71 -11.74 -0.01
CA GLY A 876 5.34 -10.34 -0.10
C GLY A 876 6.19 -9.64 -1.13
N ARG A 877 6.30 -8.31 -1.03
CA ARG A 877 7.30 -7.59 -1.79
C ARG A 877 8.69 -8.19 -1.53
N GLY A 878 9.30 -8.68 -2.59
CA GLY A 878 10.61 -9.27 -2.67
C GLY A 878 10.62 -10.79 -2.45
N GLY A 879 9.72 -11.50 -3.09
CA GLY A 879 9.87 -12.94 -3.31
C GLY A 879 10.95 -13.28 -4.34
N ALA A 880 10.60 -14.24 -5.20
CA ALA A 880 11.10 -14.24 -6.57
C ALA A 880 10.48 -13.04 -7.30
N ILE A 881 11.31 -12.12 -7.79
CA ILE A 881 10.85 -10.84 -8.36
C ILE A 881 10.61 -10.88 -9.88
N ALA A 882 10.97 -11.98 -10.51
CA ALA A 882 10.70 -12.28 -11.91
C ALA A 882 10.56 -13.79 -12.11
N GLN A 883 10.13 -14.17 -13.31
CA GLN A 883 10.19 -15.53 -13.80
C GLN A 883 10.61 -15.53 -15.27
N SER A 884 11.35 -16.54 -15.67
CA SER A 884 11.66 -16.83 -17.06
C SER A 884 11.04 -18.15 -17.50
N SER A 885 10.59 -18.18 -18.75
CA SER A 885 10.04 -19.34 -19.43
C SER A 885 10.75 -19.54 -20.77
N GLU A 886 10.41 -20.60 -21.49
CA GLU A 886 10.95 -20.85 -22.84
C GLU A 886 10.67 -19.71 -23.84
N HIS A 887 9.65 -18.88 -23.59
CA HIS A 887 9.16 -17.88 -24.55
C HIS A 887 9.13 -16.45 -24.01
N GLY A 888 9.56 -16.23 -22.76
CA GLY A 888 9.48 -14.89 -22.20
C GLY A 888 9.92 -14.75 -20.75
N ILE A 889 10.12 -13.49 -20.38
CA ILE A 889 10.50 -13.00 -19.07
C ILE A 889 9.31 -12.19 -18.55
N GLU A 890 8.84 -12.52 -17.35
CA GLU A 890 7.75 -11.82 -16.69
C GLU A 890 8.20 -11.31 -15.32
N PHE A 891 8.21 -9.99 -15.16
CA PHE A 891 8.52 -9.33 -13.90
C PHE A 891 7.29 -9.35 -12.97
N ASP A 892 7.52 -9.44 -11.67
CA ASP A 892 6.43 -9.33 -10.69
C ASP A 892 5.92 -7.88 -10.63
N ILE A 893 4.65 -7.70 -10.98
CA ILE A 893 3.97 -6.40 -10.95
C ILE A 893 3.71 -5.89 -9.53
N ASN A 894 3.81 -6.76 -8.52
CA ASN A 894 3.69 -6.38 -7.11
C ASN A 894 4.90 -5.58 -6.59
N GLU A 895 6.02 -5.63 -7.33
CA GLU A 895 7.21 -4.85 -7.05
C GLU A 895 7.20 -3.45 -7.66
N ARG A 896 7.93 -2.53 -7.02
CA ARG A 896 8.23 -1.24 -7.62
C ARG A 896 9.53 -1.32 -8.40
N TRP A 897 9.49 -0.91 -9.66
CA TRP A 897 10.63 -1.01 -10.56
C TRP A 897 11.26 0.36 -10.79
N SER A 898 12.56 0.36 -11.07
CA SER A 898 13.34 1.54 -11.45
C SER A 898 14.30 1.17 -12.57
N LEU A 899 14.64 2.16 -13.39
CA LEU A 899 15.59 1.99 -14.48
C LEU A 899 16.99 2.30 -13.94
N SER A 900 17.95 1.43 -14.22
CA SER A 900 19.36 1.57 -13.81
C SER A 900 20.12 2.65 -14.58
N LEU A 901 19.79 2.85 -15.86
CA LEU A 901 20.45 3.77 -16.80
C LEU A 901 19.91 5.20 -16.71
N HIS A 902 18.70 5.37 -16.16
CA HIS A 902 18.06 6.66 -16.03
C HIS A 902 17.88 7.00 -14.56
N GLN A 903 18.39 8.16 -14.15
CA GLN A 903 18.22 8.63 -12.79
C GLN A 903 16.72 8.84 -12.50
N ALA A 904 16.21 8.11 -11.52
CA ALA A 904 14.87 8.32 -10.99
C ALA A 904 14.72 9.78 -10.53
N LYS A 905 13.71 10.49 -11.05
CA LYS A 905 13.19 11.68 -10.37
C LYS A 905 12.56 11.21 -9.06
N ARG A 906 13.31 11.29 -7.95
CA ARG A 906 12.78 11.20 -6.57
C ARG A 906 11.80 10.03 -6.33
N TYR A 907 12.30 8.84 -6.02
CA TYR A 907 11.44 7.76 -5.50
C TYR A 907 12.06 7.16 -4.23
N GLY A 908 11.55 7.55 -3.07
CA GLY A 908 12.03 7.12 -1.75
C GLY A 908 11.36 5.85 -1.22
N ARG A 909 11.17 4.82 -2.06
CA ARG A 909 10.57 3.52 -1.66
C ARG A 909 11.48 2.35 -2.07
N ASN A 910 11.22 1.16 -1.52
CA ASN A 910 11.82 -0.11 -1.96
C ASN A 910 11.63 -0.30 -3.46
N THR A 911 12.67 -0.08 -4.27
CA THR A 911 12.61 -0.28 -5.73
C THR A 911 13.62 -1.32 -6.18
N PHE A 912 13.18 -2.28 -6.98
CA PHE A 912 14.06 -3.17 -7.73
C PHE A 912 14.48 -2.48 -9.02
N LYS A 913 15.65 -2.86 -9.51
CA LYS A 913 16.20 -2.34 -10.78
C LYS A 913 15.92 -3.33 -11.89
N VAL A 914 15.37 -2.85 -13.00
CA VAL A 914 15.01 -3.70 -14.15
C VAL A 914 16.25 -4.36 -14.75
N LEU A 915 17.27 -3.59 -15.14
CA LEU A 915 18.47 -4.10 -15.80
C LEU A 915 19.13 -5.35 -15.15
N PRO A 916 19.51 -5.38 -13.84
CA PRO A 916 20.17 -6.54 -13.26
C PRO A 916 19.30 -7.81 -13.26
N VAL A 917 17.98 -7.66 -13.04
CA VAL A 917 17.04 -8.79 -13.08
C VAL A 917 16.85 -9.25 -14.52
N LEU A 918 16.61 -8.33 -15.45
CA LEU A 918 16.49 -8.64 -16.87
C LEU A 918 17.72 -9.39 -17.40
N LEU A 919 18.91 -8.94 -17.01
CA LEU A 919 20.16 -9.54 -17.43
C LEU A 919 20.30 -10.99 -16.93
N HIS A 920 19.82 -11.28 -15.71
CA HIS A 920 19.73 -12.63 -15.14
C HIS A 920 18.75 -13.51 -15.93
N GLU A 921 17.49 -13.07 -16.07
CA GLU A 921 16.44 -13.83 -16.77
C GLU A 921 16.74 -14.08 -18.25
N LEU A 922 17.46 -13.15 -18.89
CA LEU A 922 17.96 -13.33 -20.25
C LEU A 922 18.94 -14.50 -20.34
N GLY A 923 19.81 -14.70 -19.36
CA GLY A 923 20.72 -15.84 -19.33
C GLY A 923 19.98 -17.18 -19.36
N HIS A 924 18.91 -17.30 -18.57
CA HIS A 924 18.02 -18.47 -18.60
C HIS A 924 17.33 -18.64 -19.95
N THR A 925 16.84 -17.54 -20.54
CA THR A 925 16.20 -17.56 -21.86
C THR A 925 17.16 -17.96 -22.98
N LEU A 926 18.46 -17.71 -22.84
CA LEU A 926 19.49 -18.14 -23.80
C LEU A 926 19.90 -19.60 -23.64
N GLY A 927 19.64 -20.20 -22.48
CA GLY A 927 19.90 -21.62 -22.22
C GLY A 927 20.85 -21.91 -21.06
N LEU A 928 21.31 -20.89 -20.33
CA LEU A 928 22.04 -21.10 -19.08
C LEU A 928 21.05 -21.58 -18.02
N ARG A 929 21.03 -22.88 -17.72
CA ARG A 929 19.94 -23.48 -16.92
C ARG A 929 20.18 -23.46 -15.41
N THR A 930 21.42 -23.25 -14.97
CA THR A 930 21.77 -23.33 -13.54
C THR A 930 22.31 -22.02 -12.99
N HIS A 931 21.98 -21.74 -11.73
CA HIS A 931 22.48 -20.60 -11.01
C HIS A 931 23.97 -20.71 -10.70
N SER A 932 24.64 -19.56 -10.68
CA SER A 932 26.01 -19.46 -10.20
C SER A 932 26.05 -19.37 -8.67
N VAL A 933 26.95 -20.15 -8.07
CA VAL A 933 27.26 -20.08 -6.62
C VAL A 933 28.10 -18.85 -6.25
N ASP A 934 28.66 -18.15 -7.25
CA ASP A 934 29.38 -16.90 -7.00
C ASP A 934 28.38 -15.74 -6.96
N PRO A 935 28.24 -15.03 -5.82
CA PRO A 935 27.23 -13.99 -5.67
C PRO A 935 27.52 -12.73 -6.51
N SER A 936 28.71 -12.62 -7.12
CA SER A 936 29.05 -11.54 -8.06
C SER A 936 28.57 -11.78 -9.48
N HIS A 937 28.28 -13.03 -9.84
CA HIS A 937 27.87 -13.44 -11.18
C HIS A 937 26.40 -13.09 -11.46
N VAL A 938 26.12 -12.59 -12.67
CA VAL A 938 24.77 -12.27 -13.16
C VAL A 938 23.79 -13.41 -12.90
N MET A 939 24.18 -14.64 -13.22
CA MET A 939 23.41 -15.86 -13.04
C MET A 939 23.28 -16.32 -11.57
N GLY A 940 23.63 -15.51 -10.57
CA GLY A 940 23.38 -15.83 -9.16
C GLY A 940 21.90 -15.67 -8.80
N ALA A 941 21.34 -16.63 -8.05
CA ALA A 941 19.91 -16.70 -7.72
C ALA A 941 19.35 -15.48 -6.94
N TYR A 942 20.18 -14.85 -6.12
CA TYR A 942 19.76 -13.73 -5.25
C TYR A 942 19.94 -12.37 -5.93
N TYR A 943 18.96 -11.48 -5.72
CA TYR A 943 18.93 -10.15 -6.31
C TYR A 943 20.04 -9.26 -5.75
N VAL A 944 20.81 -8.64 -6.66
CA VAL A 944 21.84 -7.66 -6.31
C VAL A 944 21.74 -6.45 -7.23
N SER A 945 21.42 -5.29 -6.64
CA SER A 945 21.00 -4.09 -7.38
C SER A 945 22.05 -3.48 -8.33
N ASN A 946 23.33 -3.76 -8.13
CA ASN A 946 24.44 -3.24 -8.96
C ASN A 946 25.09 -4.30 -9.85
N ARG A 947 24.46 -5.47 -9.98
CA ARG A 947 24.98 -6.60 -10.75
C ARG A 947 24.65 -6.47 -12.25
N ILE A 948 25.42 -5.64 -12.95
CA ILE A 948 25.16 -5.24 -14.35
C ILE A 948 26.32 -5.56 -15.30
N LYS A 949 27.20 -6.51 -14.94
CA LYS A 949 28.36 -6.91 -15.74
C LYS A 949 28.51 -8.42 -15.73
N LEU A 950 28.69 -9.00 -16.92
CA LEU A 950 28.98 -10.43 -17.08
C LEU A 950 30.40 -10.76 -16.61
N SER A 951 30.54 -11.85 -15.86
CA SER A 951 31.86 -12.38 -15.50
C SER A 951 32.51 -13.13 -16.66
N SER A 952 33.85 -13.24 -16.63
CA SER A 952 34.58 -14.01 -17.64
C SER A 952 34.20 -15.49 -17.66
N SER A 953 33.81 -16.06 -16.50
CA SER A 953 33.30 -17.42 -16.38
C SER A 953 31.95 -17.61 -17.04
N GLU A 954 31.01 -16.68 -16.89
CA GLU A 954 29.70 -16.75 -17.54
C GLU A 954 29.82 -16.61 -19.05
N ILE A 955 30.71 -15.73 -19.51
CA ILE A 955 31.03 -15.58 -20.94
C ILE A 955 31.63 -16.88 -21.50
N ALA A 956 32.56 -17.51 -20.77
CA ALA A 956 33.15 -18.78 -21.18
C ALA A 956 32.09 -19.90 -21.27
N ARG A 957 31.22 -19.98 -20.25
CA ARG A 957 30.11 -20.95 -20.16
C ARG A 957 29.14 -20.79 -21.34
N LEU A 958 28.75 -19.55 -21.65
CA LEU A 958 27.92 -19.23 -22.81
C LEU A 958 28.60 -19.62 -24.13
N ASN A 959 29.88 -19.28 -24.30
CA ASN A 959 30.63 -19.60 -25.52
C ASN A 959 30.79 -21.10 -25.73
N GLU A 960 31.04 -21.86 -24.67
CA GLU A 960 31.13 -23.32 -24.72
C GLU A 960 29.79 -23.94 -25.14
N MET A 961 28.69 -23.47 -24.54
CA MET A 961 27.33 -23.89 -24.88
C MET A 961 27.00 -23.69 -26.37
N TYR A 962 27.40 -22.55 -26.95
CA TYR A 962 27.14 -22.25 -28.37
C TYR A 962 28.22 -22.78 -29.34
N ALA A 963 29.29 -23.39 -28.83
CA ALA A 963 30.36 -23.99 -29.65
C ALA A 963 30.12 -25.48 -29.94
N SER A 964 29.30 -26.15 -29.13
CA SER A 964 28.80 -27.52 -29.36
C SER A 964 27.72 -27.56 -30.43
#